data_AF-A0A975KCF8-F1
#
_entry.id   AF-A0A975KCF8-F1
#
_cell.length_a   1.000
_cell.length_b   1.000
_cell.length_c   1.000
_cell.angle_alpha   90.00
_cell.angle_beta   90.00
_cell.angle_gamma   90.00
#
_symmetry.space_group_name_H-M   'P 1'
#
loop_
_entity.id
_entity.type
_entity.pdbx_description
1 polymer ?
#
loop_
_entity_poly.entity_id
_entity_poly.type
_entity_poly.pdbx_seq_one_letter_code
_entity_poly.pdbx_strand_id
1 'polypeptide(L)'
;MRRIIYNMMICCAAAWLLAACSKDDDLPGGQTGGNGNSIILDISSGALPVSRATVPAEGAEVAVSHIDVLIFNDTDEKTKVWSDRVNASANETGRITLPVKRSSFTENERYWVYLIANSTHPEKDFENLANLNALKAMTQEDENIHLTGKDIEGVPGTFLMDGIAYPEGNDEPAVAAPVVLYDGSQGNDTRLAVTLRRAAAKVVVTINKGQDVTFDSKGIGYYLRNMPYTTSVVAGADGAAKLRNTAQTSGGYLEWTANKITVTAYMYAHAWDNGSSMEQEVRLVMNIPLTYQKDTDPQLRPDNYYQIPVCNGKALNRNTCYRVTATVNAPGAENPSTPVQLTDLKYTVENWIDETVNVGGGDRPTFLVLNRYDLEMHNKEDDRTSLIFTSSSEVTAQITRVYYIDKFGREQNLEKRYPDNPNDNEWGVSTGYRWRSHGNILITPDKGLNGKLDVHSDLPRNNTIRYIEVRVTNEDGNERTVTIEQYPLEYITNIQGWYSYRDDFKNSDPNPTTYEYVGDKITGIALATRNISSWNGEYRYLTGTDGLFGGPPDGFFVSKVAKLRNDGSGQSDLYEYYYTSNSNRLRESRYSEINGRMYTIVLTGTSSEYTLGRPRMVQDTYHPELMVTDPGQDNAQLVSPSFMIGSCVGEFQVGGGNLKLDGSDNSVRVAREHCAHYVETYKDPKTDRTVTLDDWRLPTEAELKIIFKFQGSKDQDADAIDYRLNGQYYYSASGRFYNEKYTVSGTGVACVRDAYGKKE
;
A
#
# COMPACT_ATOMS: atom_id res chain seq x y z
N MET A 1 -46.98 65.64 51.70
CA MET A 1 -47.69 65.09 52.87
C MET A 1 -47.08 63.74 53.23
N ARG A 2 -47.06 63.33 54.53
CA ARG A 2 -46.71 61.98 55.09
C ARG A 2 -45.43 61.31 54.51
N ARG A 3 -44.25 61.23 55.15
CA ARG A 3 -43.80 61.11 56.57
C ARG A 3 -43.89 59.68 57.15
N ILE A 4 -42.91 59.30 57.99
CA ILE A 4 -42.82 58.09 58.88
C ILE A 4 -42.44 56.80 58.09
N ILE A 5 -41.56 55.85 58.47
CA ILE A 5 -40.65 55.52 59.61
C ILE A 5 -39.21 55.27 59.03
N TYR A 6 -38.01 55.51 59.60
CA TYR A 6 -37.50 56.15 60.85
C TYR A 6 -36.93 55.27 62.01
N ASN A 7 -35.64 54.88 61.92
CA ASN A 7 -34.66 54.58 63.01
C ASN A 7 -34.81 53.25 63.82
N MET A 8 -33.85 52.71 64.59
CA MET A 8 -32.41 52.98 64.94
C MET A 8 -31.76 51.61 65.35
N MET A 9 -30.45 51.32 65.48
CA MET A 9 -29.27 52.07 65.99
C MET A 9 -27.98 51.24 65.69
N ILE A 10 -26.79 51.87 65.51
CA ILE A 10 -25.42 51.36 65.90
C ILE A 10 -24.88 50.08 65.16
N CYS A 11 -23.64 49.98 64.64
CA CYS A 11 -22.43 50.84 64.67
C CYS A 11 -21.42 50.59 63.50
N CYS A 12 -20.42 51.48 63.41
CA CYS A 12 -19.05 51.31 62.86
C CYS A 12 -18.80 51.17 61.33
N ALA A 13 -17.61 51.69 60.93
CA ALA A 13 -16.84 51.55 59.67
C ALA A 13 -17.59 51.75 58.33
N ALA A 14 -17.34 52.76 57.47
CA ALA A 14 -16.14 53.52 57.08
C ALA A 14 -15.18 52.79 56.09
N ALA A 15 -15.56 52.74 54.81
CA ALA A 15 -14.64 52.52 53.69
C ALA A 15 -15.13 53.20 52.39
N TRP A 16 -14.51 54.34 52.07
CA TRP A 16 -14.14 54.83 50.72
C TRP A 16 -15.19 54.80 49.57
N LEU A 17 -15.72 56.00 49.25
CA LEU A 17 -16.24 56.35 47.93
C LEU A 17 -15.47 57.57 47.39
N LEU A 18 -14.58 57.36 46.42
CA LEU A 18 -14.11 58.40 45.51
C LEU A 18 -13.89 57.77 44.13
N ALA A 19 -14.72 58.15 43.16
CA ALA A 19 -14.48 57.85 41.76
C ALA A 19 -13.57 58.94 41.16
N ALA A 20 -12.47 58.53 40.55
CA ALA A 20 -11.60 59.39 39.76
C ALA A 20 -11.31 58.69 38.43
N CYS A 21 -11.55 59.39 37.31
CA CYS A 21 -11.35 58.82 35.98
C CYS A 21 -9.91 59.07 35.49
N SER A 22 -9.23 57.99 35.13
CA SER A 22 -8.06 57.97 34.24
C SER A 22 -7.90 56.54 33.73
N LYS A 23 -7.75 56.29 32.43
CA LYS A 23 -7.93 57.13 31.24
C LYS A 23 -7.96 56.16 30.04
N ASP A 24 -8.46 56.59 28.89
CA ASP A 24 -8.38 55.78 27.67
C ASP A 24 -6.92 55.63 27.21
N ASP A 25 -6.55 54.41 26.81
CA ASP A 25 -5.42 54.09 25.92
C ASP A 25 -5.81 52.91 25.00
N ASP A 26 -7.09 52.86 24.58
CA ASP A 26 -7.59 52.01 23.49
C ASP A 26 -7.50 52.77 22.16
N LEU A 27 -6.45 52.51 21.38
CA LEU A 27 -6.38 52.59 19.89
C LEU A 27 -5.06 51.93 19.43
N PRO A 28 -4.95 51.43 18.19
CA PRO A 28 -4.09 50.26 17.90
C PRO A 28 -2.65 50.61 17.50
N GLY A 29 -1.69 49.85 18.04
CA GLY A 29 -0.29 49.85 17.62
C GLY A 29 0.56 48.91 18.47
N GLY A 30 1.47 48.16 17.85
CA GLY A 30 2.14 47.00 18.42
C GLY A 30 2.78 47.18 19.81
N GLN A 31 2.48 46.24 20.71
CA GLN A 31 3.38 45.86 21.80
C GLN A 31 3.86 44.43 21.55
N THR A 32 5.18 44.28 21.40
CA THR A 32 5.88 43.02 21.10
C THR A 32 6.41 42.30 22.35
N GLY A 33 5.96 42.72 23.53
CA GLY A 33 6.10 42.01 24.80
C GLY A 33 4.72 41.82 25.42
N GLY A 34 4.52 40.71 26.14
CA GLY A 34 3.26 40.47 26.85
C GLY A 34 3.26 41.12 28.23
N ASN A 35 2.06 41.18 28.83
CA ASN A 35 1.80 41.95 30.05
C ASN A 35 1.87 41.09 31.32
N GLY A 36 2.59 39.95 31.28
CA GLY A 36 2.64 38.96 32.36
C GLY A 36 1.34 38.16 32.52
N ASN A 37 0.50 38.14 31.49
CA ASN A 37 -0.77 37.42 31.40
C ASN A 37 -1.24 37.22 29.94
N SER A 38 -0.32 37.28 28.97
CA SER A 38 -0.63 37.16 27.54
C SER A 38 -0.46 35.73 27.03
N ILE A 39 -1.19 35.38 25.97
CA ILE A 39 -0.85 34.25 25.09
C ILE A 39 -0.23 34.84 23.82
N ILE A 40 0.97 34.40 23.47
CA ILE A 40 1.73 34.87 22.31
C ILE A 40 1.97 33.68 21.39
N LEU A 41 1.56 33.82 20.13
CA LEU A 41 1.77 32.85 19.06
C LEU A 41 2.91 33.37 18.16
N ASP A 42 3.98 32.60 18.06
CA ASP A 42 5.01 32.78 17.04
C ASP A 42 4.59 32.02 15.78
N ILE A 43 4.53 32.77 14.67
CA ILE A 43 4.07 32.30 13.37
C ILE A 43 5.15 32.55 12.32
N SER A 44 6.41 32.71 12.75
CA SER A 44 7.55 32.63 11.86
C SER A 44 7.60 31.21 11.25
N SER A 45 7.59 31.15 9.92
CA SER A 45 7.61 29.90 9.16
C SER A 45 8.80 29.03 9.57
N GLY A 46 8.53 27.83 10.09
CA GLY A 46 9.48 27.05 10.87
C GLY A 46 10.85 26.83 10.18
N ALA A 47 11.92 27.21 10.89
CA ALA A 47 13.30 26.82 10.60
C ALA A 47 13.65 25.57 11.44
N LEU A 48 14.55 24.66 11.07
CA LEU A 48 15.64 24.65 10.08
C LEU A 48 15.60 23.32 9.25
N PRO A 49 16.47 23.08 8.23
CA PRO A 49 17.58 23.89 7.73
C PRO A 49 17.54 24.22 6.23
N VAL A 50 18.49 25.06 5.80
CA VAL A 50 18.67 25.50 4.40
C VAL A 50 19.15 24.36 3.50
N SER A 51 18.43 24.08 2.40
CA SER A 51 18.94 23.24 1.30
C SER A 51 18.70 23.89 -0.06
N ARG A 52 19.79 24.11 -0.82
CA ARG A 52 19.82 25.08 -1.92
C ARG A 52 19.33 24.51 -3.26
N ALA A 53 18.07 24.07 -3.31
CA ALA A 53 17.42 23.58 -4.52
C ALA A 53 15.89 23.84 -4.59
N THR A 54 15.32 24.58 -3.64
CA THR A 54 13.90 24.98 -3.66
C THR A 54 13.65 26.18 -4.58
N VAL A 55 12.45 26.27 -5.16
CA VAL A 55 11.95 27.53 -5.76
C VAL A 55 11.26 28.33 -4.65
N PRO A 56 11.62 29.62 -4.44
CA PRO A 56 10.99 30.46 -3.44
C PRO A 56 9.47 30.51 -3.55
N ALA A 57 8.80 30.59 -2.40
CA ALA A 57 7.44 31.07 -2.31
C ALA A 57 7.45 32.61 -2.30
N GLU A 58 6.69 33.24 -3.18
CA GLU A 58 6.64 34.70 -3.33
C GLU A 58 5.19 35.22 -3.37
N GLY A 59 5.01 36.46 -2.90
CA GLY A 59 3.72 37.16 -2.94
C GLY A 59 2.59 36.37 -2.29
N ALA A 60 1.56 36.03 -3.08
CA ALA A 60 0.38 35.30 -2.62
C ALA A 60 0.70 33.93 -1.99
N GLU A 61 1.84 33.30 -2.32
CA GLU A 61 2.24 32.02 -1.73
C GLU A 61 2.61 32.14 -0.24
N VAL A 62 3.13 33.28 0.21
CA VAL A 62 3.50 33.55 1.62
C VAL A 62 2.53 34.49 2.33
N ALA A 63 1.60 35.10 1.59
CA ALA A 63 0.69 36.12 2.12
C ALA A 63 -0.36 35.52 3.07
N VAL A 64 -0.36 36.03 4.30
CA VAL A 64 -1.42 35.82 5.29
C VAL A 64 -2.20 37.12 5.45
N SER A 65 -3.51 37.07 5.24
CA SER A 65 -4.41 38.24 5.36
C SER A 65 -5.05 38.31 6.75
N HIS A 66 -5.52 37.17 7.24
CA HIS A 66 -6.12 36.97 8.55
C HIS A 66 -5.89 35.53 8.99
N ILE A 67 -6.01 35.29 10.30
CA ILE A 67 -6.00 33.97 10.92
C ILE A 67 -7.22 33.87 11.84
N ASP A 68 -8.01 32.81 11.70
CA ASP A 68 -8.95 32.37 12.72
C ASP A 68 -8.21 31.49 13.73
N VAL A 69 -8.26 31.85 15.02
CA VAL A 69 -7.66 31.07 16.10
C VAL A 69 -8.79 30.41 16.88
N LEU A 70 -8.76 29.08 17.02
CA LEU A 70 -9.77 28.31 17.74
C LEU A 70 -9.11 27.50 18.87
N ILE A 71 -9.69 27.60 20.07
CA ILE A 71 -9.21 26.90 21.27
C ILE A 71 -10.30 25.95 21.75
N PHE A 72 -9.96 24.67 21.87
CA PHE A 72 -10.82 23.59 22.36
C PHE A 72 -10.22 23.00 23.64
N ASN A 73 -11.06 22.54 24.57
CA ASN A 73 -10.58 21.79 25.74
C ASN A 73 -10.13 20.37 25.36
N ASP A 74 -9.31 19.74 26.20
CA ASP A 74 -8.86 18.36 26.03
C ASP A 74 -9.81 17.32 26.67
N THR A 75 -11.11 17.54 26.58
CA THR A 75 -12.14 16.55 26.97
C THR A 75 -12.36 15.51 25.86
N ASP A 76 -13.22 14.50 26.07
CA ASP A 76 -13.62 13.59 24.99
C ASP A 76 -14.36 14.33 23.85
N GLU A 77 -15.28 15.24 24.19
CA GLU A 77 -16.07 16.02 23.23
C GLU A 77 -15.27 17.12 22.51
N LYS A 78 -14.17 17.59 23.12
CA LYS A 78 -13.31 18.68 22.62
C LYS A 78 -14.11 19.91 22.21
N THR A 79 -14.95 20.38 23.13
CA THR A 79 -15.81 21.55 22.93
C THR A 79 -14.98 22.83 22.84
N LYS A 80 -15.41 23.74 21.99
CA LYS A 80 -14.72 25.02 21.76
C LYS A 80 -14.94 25.93 22.95
N VAL A 81 -13.85 26.40 23.55
CA VAL A 81 -13.89 27.32 24.71
C VAL A 81 -13.64 28.77 24.31
N TRP A 82 -12.96 29.01 23.19
CA TRP A 82 -12.71 30.35 22.66
C TRP A 82 -12.44 30.33 21.15
N SER A 83 -12.75 31.42 20.45
CA SER A 83 -12.37 31.67 19.05
C SER A 83 -12.37 33.16 18.74
N ASP A 84 -11.48 33.60 17.86
CA ASP A 84 -11.35 35.01 17.45
C ASP A 84 -10.61 35.12 16.09
N ARG A 85 -10.85 36.18 15.32
CA ARG A 85 -10.20 36.45 14.04
C ARG A 85 -9.18 37.57 14.16
N VAL A 86 -7.90 37.21 14.10
CA VAL A 86 -6.79 38.17 14.11
C VAL A 86 -6.41 38.57 12.69
N ASN A 87 -6.34 39.87 12.41
CA ASN A 87 -5.77 40.37 11.16
C ASN A 87 -4.27 40.08 11.13
N ALA A 88 -3.79 39.46 10.04
CA ALA A 88 -2.40 39.05 9.91
C ALA A 88 -1.49 40.17 9.37
N SER A 89 -1.81 41.42 9.72
CA SER A 89 -0.85 42.52 9.75
C SER A 89 0.15 42.27 10.89
N ALA A 90 0.94 41.22 10.76
CA ALA A 90 1.99 40.88 11.70
C ALA A 90 2.94 42.07 11.83
N ASN A 91 3.25 42.44 13.07
CA ASN A 91 4.36 43.36 13.32
C ASN A 91 5.66 42.72 12.78
N GLU A 92 6.71 43.52 12.59
CA GLU A 92 8.01 43.15 11.97
C GLU A 92 8.77 41.97 12.64
N THR A 93 8.16 41.34 13.65
CA THR A 93 8.66 40.23 14.47
C THR A 93 7.94 38.89 14.26
N GLY A 94 6.92 38.80 13.40
CA GLY A 94 6.25 37.53 13.07
C GLY A 94 5.36 36.91 14.17
N ARG A 95 5.04 37.69 15.21
CA ARG A 95 4.27 37.24 16.40
C ARG A 95 2.91 37.90 16.53
N ILE A 96 1.93 37.13 17.02
CA ILE A 96 0.59 37.60 17.36
C ILE A 96 0.32 37.39 18.86
N THR A 97 -0.11 38.43 19.56
CA THR A 97 -0.64 38.34 20.92
C THR A 97 -2.15 38.20 20.87
N LEU A 98 -2.72 37.17 21.50
CA LEU A 98 -4.17 37.00 21.57
C LEU A 98 -4.78 38.00 22.58
N PRO A 99 -5.99 38.53 22.31
CA PRO A 99 -6.66 39.45 23.24
C PRO A 99 -7.25 38.73 24.47
N VAL A 100 -7.41 37.41 24.42
CA VAL A 100 -7.77 36.59 25.58
C VAL A 100 -6.57 36.45 26.53
N LYS A 101 -6.80 36.79 27.81
CA LYS A 101 -5.79 36.68 28.87
C LYS A 101 -5.62 35.22 29.27
N ARG A 102 -4.40 34.74 29.46
CA ARG A 102 -4.20 33.32 29.81
C ARG A 102 -4.89 32.93 31.13
N SER A 103 -4.98 33.84 32.10
CA SER A 103 -5.71 33.63 33.36
C SER A 103 -7.25 33.52 33.24
N SER A 104 -7.82 33.46 32.03
CA SER A 104 -9.23 33.03 31.84
C SER A 104 -9.37 31.54 31.55
N PHE A 105 -8.28 30.83 31.25
CA PHE A 105 -8.23 29.38 31.12
C PHE A 105 -7.96 28.74 32.49
N THR A 106 -8.37 27.48 32.64
CA THR A 106 -8.20 26.73 33.89
C THR A 106 -6.72 26.41 34.12
N GLU A 107 -6.27 26.55 35.36
CA GLU A 107 -4.89 26.32 35.76
C GLU A 107 -4.46 24.86 35.52
N ASN A 108 -3.32 24.70 34.85
CA ASN A 108 -2.68 23.43 34.46
C ASN A 108 -3.53 22.50 33.55
N GLU A 109 -4.68 22.96 33.07
CA GLU A 109 -5.48 22.23 32.07
C GLU A 109 -4.88 22.36 30.66
N ARG A 110 -5.17 21.35 29.82
CA ARG A 110 -4.66 21.26 28.45
C ARG A 110 -5.71 21.66 27.41
N TYR A 111 -5.26 22.32 26.36
CA TYR A 111 -6.09 22.86 25.30
C TYR A 111 -5.49 22.57 23.92
N TRP A 112 -6.37 22.30 22.95
CA TRP A 112 -6.02 22.22 21.54
C TRP A 112 -6.18 23.60 20.90
N VAL A 113 -5.08 24.16 20.36
CA VAL A 113 -5.07 25.48 19.73
C VAL A 113 -4.80 25.30 18.23
N TYR A 114 -5.82 25.56 17.41
CA TYR A 114 -5.77 25.51 15.95
C TYR A 114 -5.70 26.92 15.37
N LEU A 115 -4.89 27.10 14.33
CA LEU A 115 -4.80 28.32 13.54
C LEU A 115 -5.19 28.01 12.10
N ILE A 116 -6.04 28.86 11.51
CA ILE A 116 -6.54 28.74 10.14
C ILE A 116 -6.30 30.07 9.44
N ALA A 117 -5.31 30.11 8.55
CA ALA A 117 -4.97 31.29 7.77
C ALA A 117 -5.81 31.37 6.48
N ASN A 118 -6.24 32.57 6.10
CA ASN A 118 -6.86 32.86 4.80
C ASN A 118 -8.11 32.00 4.46
N SER A 119 -8.97 31.73 5.44
CA SER A 119 -10.24 31.04 5.17
C SER A 119 -11.20 31.93 4.37
N THR A 120 -11.94 31.36 3.41
CA THR A 120 -13.04 32.08 2.75
C THR A 120 -14.31 32.12 3.61
N HIS A 121 -14.36 31.36 4.70
CA HIS A 121 -15.49 31.38 5.62
C HIS A 121 -15.56 32.72 6.38
N PRO A 122 -16.77 33.23 6.67
CA PRO A 122 -16.93 34.33 7.61
C PRO A 122 -16.54 33.87 9.01
N GLU A 123 -15.97 34.79 9.79
CA GLU A 123 -15.66 34.66 11.22
C GLU A 123 -16.79 33.99 12.03
N LYS A 124 -18.04 34.30 11.69
CA LYS A 124 -19.26 33.74 12.32
C LYS A 124 -19.39 32.23 12.20
N ASP A 125 -18.87 31.60 11.15
CA ASP A 125 -18.90 30.14 11.05
C ASP A 125 -18.02 29.53 12.15
N PHE A 126 -16.85 30.14 12.40
CA PHE A 126 -15.96 29.77 13.49
C PHE A 126 -16.52 30.17 14.87
N GLU A 127 -17.20 31.31 15.02
CA GLU A 127 -17.91 31.69 16.26
C GLU A 127 -18.98 30.65 16.66
N ASN A 128 -19.75 30.14 15.70
CA ASN A 128 -20.84 29.19 15.94
C ASN A 128 -20.38 27.72 16.03
N LEU A 129 -19.11 27.44 15.72
CA LEU A 129 -18.53 26.09 15.71
C LEU A 129 -18.46 25.47 17.11
N ALA A 130 -19.04 24.28 17.29
CA ALA A 130 -19.28 23.69 18.61
C ALA A 130 -18.07 22.94 19.21
N ASN A 131 -17.36 22.14 18.41
CA ASN A 131 -16.29 21.25 18.87
C ASN A 131 -15.27 20.93 17.76
N LEU A 132 -14.14 20.31 18.12
CA LEU A 132 -13.06 20.03 17.17
C LEU A 132 -13.49 19.12 16.00
N ASN A 133 -14.46 18.22 16.23
CA ASN A 133 -14.98 17.35 15.16
C ASN A 133 -15.75 18.14 14.11
N ALA A 134 -16.48 19.20 14.50
CA ALA A 134 -17.12 20.12 13.57
C ALA A 134 -16.10 20.89 12.72
N LEU A 135 -14.95 21.28 13.30
CA LEU A 135 -13.85 21.91 12.54
C LEU A 135 -13.21 20.93 11.54
N LYS A 136 -12.99 19.68 11.96
CA LYS A 136 -12.44 18.64 11.08
C LYS A 136 -13.39 18.26 9.94
N ALA A 137 -14.70 18.41 10.12
CA ALA A 137 -15.70 18.20 9.08
C ALA A 137 -15.96 19.44 8.18
N MET A 138 -15.31 20.58 8.45
CA MET A 138 -15.49 21.84 7.72
C MET A 138 -14.69 21.80 6.41
N THR A 139 -15.28 22.25 5.30
CA THR A 139 -14.66 22.18 3.96
C THR A 139 -14.80 23.49 3.18
N GLN A 140 -13.73 23.88 2.48
CA GLN A 140 -13.66 25.07 1.63
C GLN A 140 -13.68 24.69 0.13
N GLU A 141 -14.22 25.56 -0.73
CA GLU A 141 -14.29 25.37 -2.19
C GLU A 141 -13.77 26.61 -2.94
N ASP A 142 -12.74 26.44 -3.78
CA ASP A 142 -12.06 27.51 -4.51
C ASP A 142 -11.95 27.18 -6.01
N GLU A 143 -13.01 27.49 -6.76
CA GLU A 143 -13.18 27.11 -8.17
C GLU A 143 -11.98 27.42 -9.09
N ASN A 144 -11.25 28.50 -8.81
CA ASN A 144 -10.16 29.01 -9.64
C ASN A 144 -8.79 29.01 -8.93
N ILE A 145 -8.60 28.13 -7.94
CA ILE A 145 -7.33 27.96 -7.18
C ILE A 145 -6.07 27.83 -8.06
N HIS A 146 -6.20 27.31 -9.29
CA HIS A 146 -5.11 27.25 -10.27
C HIS A 146 -4.51 28.61 -10.68
N LEU A 147 -5.15 29.72 -10.32
CA LEU A 147 -4.69 31.09 -10.56
C LEU A 147 -4.45 31.89 -9.27
N THR A 148 -4.54 31.29 -8.07
CA THR A 148 -4.44 32.00 -6.78
C THR A 148 -3.27 33.00 -6.75
N GLY A 149 -3.56 34.23 -6.34
CA GLY A 149 -2.61 35.34 -6.36
C GLY A 149 -2.62 36.21 -7.61
N LYS A 150 -3.55 35.98 -8.55
CA LYS A 150 -3.79 36.86 -9.71
C LYS A 150 -5.01 37.75 -9.47
N ASP A 151 -4.89 39.02 -9.86
CA ASP A 151 -5.96 40.02 -9.79
C ASP A 151 -7.01 39.76 -10.88
N ILE A 152 -7.91 38.81 -10.60
CA ILE A 152 -8.94 38.29 -11.50
C ILE A 152 -10.20 38.00 -10.66
N GLU A 153 -11.38 38.37 -11.18
CA GLU A 153 -12.65 38.10 -10.49
C GLU A 153 -12.86 36.59 -10.24
N GLY A 154 -13.19 36.23 -9.00
CA GLY A 154 -13.40 34.83 -8.60
C GLY A 154 -12.12 33.99 -8.46
N VAL A 155 -10.93 34.61 -8.42
CA VAL A 155 -9.65 33.96 -8.08
C VAL A 155 -9.27 34.27 -6.62
N PRO A 156 -8.80 33.29 -5.82
CA PRO A 156 -8.36 33.56 -4.45
C PRO A 156 -7.11 34.45 -4.41
N GLY A 157 -7.07 35.43 -3.50
CA GLY A 157 -5.91 36.31 -3.35
C GLY A 157 -4.72 35.68 -2.61
N THR A 158 -4.98 34.66 -1.79
CA THR A 158 -4.02 33.99 -0.89
C THR A 158 -4.41 32.52 -0.71
N PHE A 159 -3.55 31.71 -0.09
CA PHE A 159 -3.84 30.29 0.18
C PHE A 159 -4.35 30.04 1.59
N LEU A 160 -5.41 29.23 1.70
CA LEU A 160 -5.80 28.56 2.94
C LEU A 160 -4.60 27.78 3.52
N MET A 161 -4.28 28.01 4.80
CA MET A 161 -3.25 27.26 5.53
C MET A 161 -3.76 26.84 6.91
N ASP A 162 -3.34 25.67 7.39
CA ASP A 162 -3.69 25.17 8.72
C ASP A 162 -2.45 24.83 9.56
N GLY A 163 -2.59 24.93 10.89
CA GLY A 163 -1.53 24.61 11.85
C GLY A 163 -2.06 24.42 13.27
N ILE A 164 -1.29 23.73 14.10
CA ILE A 164 -1.61 23.45 15.52
C ILE A 164 -0.45 23.98 16.37
N ALA A 165 -0.76 24.70 17.45
CA ALA A 165 0.25 25.34 18.27
C ALA A 165 0.93 24.34 19.25
N TYR A 166 2.25 24.47 19.38
CA TYR A 166 3.10 23.72 20.31
C TYR A 166 3.98 24.69 21.13
N PRO A 167 4.61 24.28 22.25
CA PRO A 167 5.32 25.25 23.11
C PRO A 167 6.58 25.83 22.43
N GLU A 168 6.77 27.16 22.52
CA GLU A 168 7.93 27.86 21.94
C GLU A 168 9.26 27.29 22.51
N GLY A 169 10.25 27.10 21.64
CA GLY A 169 11.59 26.63 22.02
C GLY A 169 11.79 25.11 21.97
N ASN A 170 10.77 24.33 21.57
CA ASN A 170 10.91 22.92 21.20
C ASN A 170 10.82 22.74 19.67
N ASP A 171 11.27 21.59 19.18
CA ASP A 171 10.94 21.14 17.82
C ASP A 171 9.43 20.86 17.69
N GLU A 172 8.89 20.98 16.47
CA GLU A 172 7.49 20.65 16.20
C GLU A 172 7.23 19.15 16.44
N PRO A 173 6.22 18.77 17.25
CA PRO A 173 6.01 17.39 17.62
C PRO A 173 5.45 16.57 16.45
N ALA A 174 6.09 15.43 16.15
CA ALA A 174 5.69 14.51 15.07
C ALA A 174 4.26 13.94 15.20
N VAL A 175 3.65 14.06 16.38
CA VAL A 175 2.21 13.88 16.61
C VAL A 175 1.71 15.07 17.41
N ALA A 176 0.74 15.81 16.89
CA ALA A 176 0.19 16.99 17.55
C ALA A 176 -0.40 16.67 18.93
N ALA A 177 -0.19 17.57 19.90
CA ALA A 177 -0.56 17.38 21.30
C ALA A 177 -1.14 18.70 21.88
N PRO A 178 -2.01 18.62 22.90
CA PRO A 178 -2.60 19.79 23.53
C PRO A 178 -1.64 20.46 24.52
N VAL A 179 -1.71 21.79 24.61
CA VAL A 179 -0.80 22.65 25.36
C VAL A 179 -1.46 23.23 26.62
N VAL A 180 -0.67 23.48 27.66
CA VAL A 180 -1.15 24.19 28.87
C VAL A 180 -1.14 25.70 28.58
N LEU A 181 -2.30 26.34 28.72
CA LEU A 181 -2.42 27.79 28.47
C LEU A 181 -2.13 28.62 29.73
N TYR A 182 -2.40 28.11 30.92
CA TYR A 182 -2.20 28.81 32.19
C TYR A 182 -1.53 27.93 33.24
N ASP A 183 -0.42 28.41 33.81
CA ASP A 183 0.49 27.70 34.72
C ASP A 183 0.33 28.09 36.20
N GLY A 184 -0.74 28.81 36.54
CA GLY A 184 -0.98 29.39 37.87
C GLY A 184 -0.09 30.58 38.24
N SER A 185 1.05 30.77 37.55
CA SER A 185 2.10 31.72 37.93
C SER A 185 1.81 33.13 37.41
N GLN A 186 1.33 34.01 38.28
CA GLN A 186 1.04 35.41 37.92
C GLN A 186 2.33 36.18 37.58
N GLY A 187 2.45 36.67 36.34
CA GLY A 187 3.63 37.39 35.85
C GLY A 187 4.30 36.79 34.61
N ASN A 188 4.04 35.52 34.27
CA ASN A 188 4.54 34.87 33.05
C ASN A 188 3.69 35.25 31.81
N ASP A 189 4.21 35.02 30.60
CA ASP A 189 3.39 34.93 29.38
C ASP A 189 3.51 33.50 28.81
N THR A 190 2.42 32.98 28.23
CA THR A 190 2.43 31.68 27.57
C THR A 190 2.83 31.88 26.11
N ARG A 191 3.88 31.19 25.66
CA ARG A 191 4.40 31.31 24.30
C ARG A 191 4.35 29.98 23.56
N LEU A 192 3.79 30.02 22.36
CA LEU A 192 3.60 28.86 21.49
C LEU A 192 4.15 29.19 20.10
N ALA A 193 4.72 28.20 19.42
CA ALA A 193 5.09 28.28 18.00
C ALA A 193 4.07 27.53 17.14
N VAL A 194 3.93 27.92 15.86
CA VAL A 194 2.98 27.31 14.92
C VAL A 194 3.56 27.22 13.50
N THR A 195 3.69 26.01 12.97
CA THR A 195 4.03 25.79 11.55
C THR A 195 2.75 25.75 10.72
N LEU A 196 2.37 26.88 10.11
CA LEU A 196 1.28 26.92 9.11
C LEU A 196 1.70 26.17 7.84
N ARG A 197 0.79 25.37 7.28
CA ARG A 197 0.99 24.61 6.03
C ARG A 197 -0.18 24.82 5.07
N ARG A 198 0.13 25.11 3.81
CA ARG A 198 -0.88 25.37 2.76
C ARG A 198 -1.71 24.12 2.49
N ALA A 199 -3.03 24.24 2.47
CA ALA A 199 -3.91 23.13 2.11
C ALA A 199 -3.78 22.73 0.61
N ALA A 200 -3.23 23.62 -0.21
CA ALA A 200 -2.97 23.42 -1.63
C ALA A 200 -1.64 22.68 -1.91
N ALA A 201 -1.56 22.08 -3.09
CA ALA A 201 -0.34 21.68 -3.77
C ALA A 201 0.03 22.68 -4.87
N LYS A 202 1.33 22.83 -5.16
CA LYS A 202 1.89 23.60 -6.28
C LYS A 202 2.32 22.64 -7.37
N VAL A 203 1.97 22.92 -8.62
CA VAL A 203 2.37 22.15 -9.81
C VAL A 203 3.13 23.08 -10.74
N VAL A 204 4.31 22.65 -11.22
CA VAL A 204 5.15 23.41 -12.16
C VAL A 204 5.56 22.50 -13.33
N VAL A 205 4.87 22.65 -14.47
CA VAL A 205 5.16 21.91 -15.70
C VAL A 205 6.14 22.72 -16.57
N THR A 206 7.31 22.17 -16.85
CA THR A 206 8.27 22.67 -17.84
C THR A 206 8.20 21.81 -19.10
N ILE A 207 8.04 22.42 -20.27
CA ILE A 207 8.05 21.73 -21.57
C ILE A 207 9.18 22.28 -22.42
N ASN A 208 10.14 21.44 -22.79
CA ASN A 208 11.29 21.81 -23.62
C ASN A 208 11.02 21.53 -25.11
N LYS A 209 11.60 22.35 -25.98
CA LYS A 209 11.60 22.17 -27.43
C LYS A 209 12.55 21.04 -27.84
N GLY A 210 12.04 20.01 -28.51
CA GLY A 210 12.84 18.99 -29.18
C GLY A 210 13.61 19.54 -30.40
N GLN A 211 14.35 18.69 -31.10
CA GLN A 211 15.09 19.10 -32.31
C GLN A 211 14.15 19.24 -33.52
N ASP A 212 13.19 18.33 -33.68
CA ASP A 212 12.33 18.20 -34.86
C ASP A 212 11.16 19.23 -34.90
N VAL A 213 11.10 20.18 -33.95
CA VAL A 213 10.00 21.15 -33.81
C VAL A 213 10.48 22.58 -33.56
N THR A 214 9.63 23.55 -33.90
CA THR A 214 9.75 24.96 -33.48
C THR A 214 8.40 25.48 -32.98
N PHE A 215 8.35 26.01 -31.76
CA PHE A 215 7.13 26.53 -31.15
C PHE A 215 6.71 27.89 -31.75
N ASP A 216 5.41 28.11 -31.93
CA ASP A 216 4.78 29.42 -32.14
C ASP A 216 3.95 29.78 -30.89
N SER A 217 3.78 31.07 -30.60
CA SER A 217 2.98 31.57 -29.48
C SER A 217 1.51 31.83 -29.84
N LYS A 218 1.14 31.81 -31.13
CA LYS A 218 -0.22 32.12 -31.59
C LYS A 218 -1.21 30.98 -31.29
N GLY A 219 -1.94 31.09 -30.18
CA GLY A 219 -2.95 30.11 -29.76
C GLY A 219 -2.48 29.17 -28.64
N ILE A 220 -1.29 29.43 -28.08
CA ILE A 220 -0.79 28.69 -26.91
C ILE A 220 -1.71 28.89 -25.69
N GLY A 221 -1.96 27.82 -24.94
CA GLY A 221 -2.75 27.88 -23.71
C GLY A 221 -2.93 26.51 -23.07
N TYR A 222 -3.39 26.50 -21.83
CA TYR A 222 -3.58 25.28 -21.04
C TYR A 222 -4.94 25.25 -20.35
N TYR A 223 -5.37 24.05 -19.97
CA TYR A 223 -6.40 23.82 -18.96
C TYR A 223 -6.01 22.63 -18.08
N LEU A 224 -6.58 22.55 -16.89
CA LEU A 224 -6.49 21.36 -16.03
C LEU A 224 -7.73 20.51 -16.20
N ARG A 225 -7.53 19.20 -16.36
CA ARG A 225 -8.56 18.17 -16.32
C ARG A 225 -8.55 17.51 -14.93
N ASN A 226 -9.75 17.21 -14.41
CA ASN A 226 -9.98 16.58 -13.10
C ASN A 226 -9.36 17.37 -11.91
N MET A 227 -9.27 18.70 -12.00
CA MET A 227 -8.66 19.54 -10.96
C MET A 227 -9.46 19.50 -9.65
N PRO A 228 -8.86 19.11 -8.51
CA PRO A 228 -9.49 19.18 -7.20
C PRO A 228 -9.59 20.64 -6.73
N TYR A 229 -10.82 21.09 -6.45
CA TYR A 229 -11.12 22.47 -6.08
C TYR A 229 -11.77 22.61 -4.70
N THR A 230 -11.82 21.52 -3.92
CA THR A 230 -12.36 21.51 -2.55
C THR A 230 -11.42 20.81 -1.57
N THR A 231 -11.33 21.27 -0.33
CA THR A 231 -10.50 20.67 0.73
C THR A 231 -11.18 20.73 2.09
N SER A 232 -10.81 19.86 3.03
CA SER A 232 -11.10 20.08 4.46
C SER A 232 -10.28 21.27 4.98
N VAL A 233 -10.86 22.09 5.87
CA VAL A 233 -10.23 23.34 6.37
C VAL A 233 -8.97 23.05 7.18
N VAL A 234 -8.91 21.92 7.88
CA VAL A 234 -7.73 21.41 8.60
C VAL A 234 -7.32 20.02 8.08
N ALA A 235 -6.04 19.68 8.21
CA ALA A 235 -5.49 18.41 7.75
C ALA A 235 -5.92 17.19 8.61
N GLY A 236 -5.88 16.00 8.01
CA GLY A 236 -6.13 14.73 8.72
C GLY A 236 -7.61 14.40 8.89
N ALA A 237 -8.46 15.01 8.06
CA ALA A 237 -9.90 14.75 7.95
C ALA A 237 -10.37 14.93 6.49
N ASP A 238 -9.50 14.57 5.54
CA ASP A 238 -9.64 14.86 4.12
C ASP A 238 -10.71 13.96 3.48
N GLY A 239 -11.81 14.57 3.03
CA GLY A 239 -12.87 13.90 2.27
C GLY A 239 -12.54 13.75 0.77
N ALA A 240 -13.42 13.09 0.02
CA ALA A 240 -13.29 13.00 -1.43
C ALA A 240 -13.49 14.39 -2.08
N ALA A 241 -12.41 14.98 -2.60
CA ALA A 241 -12.45 16.28 -3.25
C ALA A 241 -13.35 16.29 -4.51
N LYS A 242 -14.12 17.35 -4.71
CA LYS A 242 -14.83 17.58 -5.98
C LYS A 242 -13.82 17.99 -7.05
N LEU A 243 -14.00 17.42 -8.24
CA LEU A 243 -13.11 17.62 -9.39
C LEU A 243 -13.81 18.44 -10.48
N ARG A 244 -13.07 19.33 -11.16
CA ARG A 244 -13.57 20.12 -12.30
C ARG A 244 -12.56 20.19 -13.44
N ASN A 245 -13.03 20.48 -14.64
CA ASN A 245 -12.16 20.91 -15.73
C ASN A 245 -12.14 22.44 -15.75
N THR A 246 -10.97 23.06 -15.93
CA THR A 246 -10.87 24.52 -16.06
C THR A 246 -11.20 24.96 -17.49
N ALA A 247 -11.50 26.24 -17.68
CA ALA A 247 -11.45 26.85 -19.00
C ALA A 247 -9.99 26.84 -19.53
N GLN A 248 -9.82 26.92 -20.86
CA GLN A 248 -8.50 27.14 -21.46
C GLN A 248 -8.07 28.60 -21.25
N THR A 249 -6.85 28.79 -20.74
CA THR A 249 -6.23 30.11 -20.53
C THR A 249 -4.87 30.20 -21.20
N SER A 250 -4.54 31.40 -21.69
CA SER A 250 -3.24 31.76 -22.26
C SER A 250 -2.47 32.76 -21.37
N GLY A 251 -2.87 32.89 -20.10
CA GLY A 251 -2.31 33.86 -19.15
C GLY A 251 -2.16 33.29 -17.73
N GLY A 252 -2.19 34.17 -16.73
CA GLY A 252 -2.05 33.81 -15.32
C GLY A 252 -0.61 33.43 -14.96
N TYR A 253 -0.27 32.15 -15.14
CA TYR A 253 1.01 31.52 -14.74
C TYR A 253 1.68 30.71 -15.88
N LEU A 254 1.25 30.93 -17.13
CA LEU A 254 1.94 30.44 -18.32
C LEU A 254 3.06 31.40 -18.73
N GLU A 255 4.28 30.88 -18.82
CA GLU A 255 5.45 31.52 -19.40
C GLU A 255 5.85 30.80 -20.69
N TRP A 256 6.28 31.54 -21.71
CA TRP A 256 6.71 30.95 -22.97
C TRP A 256 7.96 31.63 -23.54
N THR A 257 8.83 30.80 -24.10
CA THR A 257 9.97 31.19 -24.92
C THR A 257 10.06 30.23 -26.11
N ALA A 258 10.81 30.59 -27.16
CA ALA A 258 10.99 29.74 -28.34
C ALA A 258 11.52 28.31 -28.04
N ASN A 259 12.22 28.11 -26.91
CA ASN A 259 12.85 26.83 -26.54
C ASN A 259 12.25 26.14 -25.30
N LYS A 260 11.51 26.86 -24.45
CA LYS A 260 10.93 26.36 -23.21
C LYS A 260 9.61 27.05 -22.90
N ILE A 261 8.66 26.26 -22.39
CA ILE A 261 7.38 26.68 -21.83
C ILE A 261 7.39 26.34 -20.32
N THR A 262 6.86 27.21 -19.47
CA THR A 262 6.60 26.91 -18.05
C THR A 262 5.11 27.15 -17.78
N VAL A 263 4.46 26.28 -17.01
CA VAL A 263 3.12 26.53 -16.46
C VAL A 263 3.15 26.21 -14.97
N THR A 264 2.91 27.21 -14.14
CA THR A 264 2.61 27.00 -12.71
C THR A 264 1.09 26.95 -12.52
N ALA A 265 0.62 26.08 -11.64
CA ALA A 265 -0.79 26.03 -11.22
C ALA A 265 -0.89 25.46 -9.80
N TYR A 266 -1.96 25.80 -9.09
CA TYR A 266 -2.24 25.27 -7.76
C TYR A 266 -3.57 24.52 -7.74
N MET A 267 -3.71 23.56 -6.82
CA MET A 267 -4.92 22.76 -6.66
C MET A 267 -4.93 22.11 -5.27
N TYR A 268 -6.09 21.66 -4.78
CA TYR A 268 -6.15 21.05 -3.46
C TYR A 268 -5.63 19.61 -3.42
N ALA A 269 -5.38 19.11 -2.21
CA ALA A 269 -4.98 17.72 -2.01
C ALA A 269 -6.08 16.75 -2.50
N HIS A 270 -5.67 15.66 -3.15
CA HIS A 270 -6.57 14.66 -3.73
C HIS A 270 -5.84 13.34 -3.91
N ALA A 271 -6.55 12.20 -3.80
CA ALA A 271 -6.03 10.88 -4.08
C ALA A 271 -7.02 10.04 -4.90
N TRP A 272 -6.49 9.18 -5.77
CA TRP A 272 -7.25 8.44 -6.79
C TRP A 272 -6.71 7.02 -7.02
N ASP A 273 -7.51 6.16 -7.64
CA ASP A 273 -7.19 4.74 -7.82
C ASP A 273 -6.93 4.34 -9.28
N ASN A 274 -6.25 3.20 -9.49
CA ASN A 274 -5.75 2.79 -10.82
C ASN A 274 -6.87 2.59 -11.86
N GLY A 275 -8.03 2.08 -11.43
CA GLY A 275 -9.19 1.91 -12.30
C GLY A 275 -9.87 3.23 -12.72
N SER A 276 -9.58 4.32 -12.02
CA SER A 276 -10.28 5.61 -12.14
C SER A 276 -9.44 6.70 -12.82
N SER A 277 -8.26 6.36 -13.34
CA SER A 277 -7.27 7.34 -13.84
C SER A 277 -7.84 8.32 -14.87
N MET A 278 -8.70 7.90 -15.81
CA MET A 278 -9.31 8.82 -16.78
C MET A 278 -10.29 9.83 -16.16
N GLU A 279 -10.84 9.55 -14.98
CA GLU A 279 -11.89 10.32 -14.31
C GLU A 279 -11.38 11.11 -13.09
N GLN A 280 -10.28 10.67 -12.47
CA GLN A 280 -9.77 11.22 -11.22
C GLN A 280 -8.31 11.71 -11.29
N GLU A 281 -7.46 11.19 -12.18
CA GLU A 281 -6.07 11.64 -12.28
C GLU A 281 -6.03 13.07 -12.82
N VAL A 282 -5.31 13.95 -12.11
CA VAL A 282 -5.19 15.36 -12.50
C VAL A 282 -4.20 15.48 -13.67
N ARG A 283 -4.65 16.06 -14.78
CA ARG A 283 -3.86 16.21 -16.02
C ARG A 283 -3.83 17.65 -16.50
N LEU A 284 -2.65 18.19 -16.76
CA LEU A 284 -2.51 19.40 -17.57
C LEU A 284 -2.74 19.02 -19.04
N VAL A 285 -3.65 19.71 -19.72
CA VAL A 285 -3.80 19.64 -21.18
C VAL A 285 -3.36 20.97 -21.76
N MET A 286 -2.49 20.94 -22.78
CA MET A 286 -1.87 22.13 -23.35
C MET A 286 -1.94 22.13 -24.88
N ASN A 287 -2.38 23.24 -25.45
CA ASN A 287 -2.21 23.54 -26.88
C ASN A 287 -0.83 24.16 -27.10
N ILE A 288 0.00 23.56 -27.95
CA ILE A 288 1.32 24.09 -28.32
C ILE A 288 1.39 24.22 -29.85
N PRO A 289 1.03 25.39 -30.40
CA PRO A 289 1.25 25.69 -31.82
C PRO A 289 2.71 25.46 -32.19
N LEU A 290 2.97 24.72 -33.28
CA LEU A 290 4.35 24.44 -33.71
C LEU A 290 4.48 24.21 -35.22
N THR A 291 5.71 24.34 -35.71
CA THR A 291 6.13 23.80 -37.00
C THR A 291 6.92 22.53 -36.75
N TYR A 292 6.53 21.43 -37.40
CA TYR A 292 7.24 20.15 -37.36
C TYR A 292 8.10 19.98 -38.61
N GLN A 293 9.33 19.53 -38.45
CA GLN A 293 10.23 19.23 -39.56
C GLN A 293 11.13 18.05 -39.20
N LYS A 294 10.91 16.90 -39.87
CA LYS A 294 11.75 15.71 -39.76
C LYS A 294 11.84 15.03 -41.12
N ASP A 295 13.01 15.07 -41.74
CA ASP A 295 13.31 14.45 -43.05
C ASP A 295 12.38 14.86 -44.22
N THR A 296 11.56 15.90 -44.03
CA THR A 296 10.57 16.44 -44.98
C THR A 296 10.54 17.98 -44.94
N ASP A 297 9.75 18.59 -45.83
CA ASP A 297 9.43 20.02 -45.76
C ASP A 297 8.73 20.39 -44.43
N PRO A 298 8.90 21.64 -43.92
CA PRO A 298 8.28 22.09 -42.68
C PRO A 298 6.75 22.13 -42.75
N GLN A 299 6.08 21.53 -41.77
CA GLN A 299 4.63 21.52 -41.64
C GLN A 299 4.18 22.36 -40.45
N LEU A 300 3.46 23.47 -40.71
CA LEU A 300 2.80 24.25 -39.68
C LEU A 300 1.60 23.48 -39.13
N ARG A 301 1.53 23.33 -37.80
CA ARG A 301 0.42 22.76 -37.05
C ARG A 301 -0.06 23.82 -36.05
N PRO A 302 -1.17 24.54 -36.32
CA PRO A 302 -1.64 25.61 -35.43
C PRO A 302 -2.14 25.05 -34.09
N ASP A 303 -2.75 23.87 -34.10
CA ASP A 303 -3.31 23.22 -32.92
C ASP A 303 -2.63 21.87 -32.70
N ASN A 304 -2.04 21.69 -31.51
CA ASN A 304 -1.42 20.45 -31.07
C ASN A 304 -1.71 20.28 -29.57
N TYR A 305 -2.67 19.44 -29.23
CA TYR A 305 -3.05 19.16 -27.86
C TYR A 305 -2.25 17.99 -27.29
N TYR A 306 -1.55 18.26 -26.19
CA TYR A 306 -0.79 17.30 -25.39
C TYR A 306 -1.39 17.19 -23.99
N GLN A 307 -1.32 16.01 -23.37
CA GLN A 307 -1.71 15.79 -21.98
C GLN A 307 -0.54 15.28 -21.14
N ILE A 308 -0.44 15.79 -19.92
CA ILE A 308 0.64 15.58 -18.96
C ILE A 308 0.00 15.32 -17.58
N PRO A 309 0.06 14.09 -17.02
CA PRO A 309 -0.28 13.84 -15.63
C PRO A 309 0.60 14.72 -14.72
N VAL A 310 0.02 15.34 -13.69
CA VAL A 310 0.76 16.34 -12.89
C VAL A 310 1.67 15.73 -11.81
N CYS A 311 1.49 14.44 -11.50
CA CYS A 311 2.41 13.66 -10.67
C CYS A 311 2.49 12.21 -11.19
N ASN A 312 3.57 11.48 -10.84
CA ASN A 312 3.78 10.08 -11.21
C ASN A 312 3.18 9.09 -10.18
N GLY A 313 2.07 9.47 -9.55
CA GLY A 313 1.53 8.78 -8.39
C GLY A 313 0.02 8.92 -8.27
N LYS A 314 -0.52 8.41 -7.17
CA LYS A 314 -1.95 8.37 -6.88
C LYS A 314 -2.46 9.55 -6.05
N ALA A 315 -1.61 10.52 -5.71
CA ALA A 315 -1.99 11.59 -4.79
C ALA A 315 -1.26 12.92 -5.04
N LEU A 316 -1.97 14.00 -4.72
CA LEU A 316 -1.46 15.34 -4.46
C LEU A 316 -1.61 15.64 -2.98
N ASN A 317 -0.50 16.01 -2.32
CA ASN A 317 -0.43 16.25 -0.89
C ASN A 317 -0.46 17.77 -0.58
N ARG A 318 -0.99 18.14 0.60
CA ARG A 318 -0.91 19.50 1.14
C ARG A 318 0.54 20.01 1.19
N ASN A 319 0.73 21.32 1.01
CA ASN A 319 2.01 22.04 1.08
C ASN A 319 3.18 21.39 0.30
N THR A 320 2.87 20.74 -0.82
CA THR A 320 3.85 19.99 -1.64
C THR A 320 3.96 20.60 -3.04
N CYS A 321 5.18 20.66 -3.57
CA CYS A 321 5.49 21.18 -4.91
C CYS A 321 5.86 20.01 -5.85
N TYR A 322 5.10 19.85 -6.93
CA TYR A 322 5.27 18.84 -7.96
C TYR A 322 5.83 19.50 -9.23
N ARG A 323 7.01 19.09 -9.68
CA ARG A 323 7.56 19.49 -10.98
C ARG A 323 7.39 18.37 -11.99
N VAL A 324 7.01 18.74 -13.21
CA VAL A 324 7.01 17.83 -14.36
C VAL A 324 7.83 18.46 -15.46
N THR A 325 8.86 17.77 -15.94
CA THR A 325 9.66 18.20 -17.09
C THR A 325 9.41 17.27 -18.26
N ALA A 326 8.87 17.83 -19.34
CA ALA A 326 8.57 17.16 -20.59
C ALA A 326 9.46 17.68 -21.74
N THR A 327 9.48 16.96 -22.86
CA THR A 327 10.03 17.45 -24.14
C THR A 327 9.05 17.15 -25.26
N VAL A 328 8.76 18.13 -26.12
CA VAL A 328 7.92 17.94 -27.31
C VAL A 328 8.83 17.86 -28.54
N ASN A 329 8.80 16.73 -29.25
CA ASN A 329 9.61 16.49 -30.46
C ASN A 329 8.78 15.90 -31.62
N ALA A 330 7.46 15.87 -31.50
CA ALA A 330 6.53 15.37 -32.52
C ALA A 330 5.18 16.12 -32.43
N PRO A 331 4.37 16.14 -33.49
CA PRO A 331 3.03 16.75 -33.47
C PRO A 331 2.12 16.16 -32.39
N GLY A 332 1.15 16.97 -31.94
CA GLY A 332 0.11 16.56 -30.99
C GLY A 332 -1.15 16.10 -31.69
N ALA A 333 -2.27 16.07 -30.96
CA ALA A 333 -3.58 15.88 -31.57
C ALA A 333 -4.16 17.23 -32.05
N GLU A 334 -4.90 17.22 -33.16
CA GLU A 334 -5.61 18.40 -33.67
C GLU A 334 -6.95 18.66 -32.93
N ASN A 335 -7.31 17.82 -31.95
CA ASN A 335 -8.57 17.88 -31.19
C ASN A 335 -8.32 17.80 -29.66
N PRO A 336 -8.83 18.76 -28.85
CA PRO A 336 -8.62 18.77 -27.40
C PRO A 336 -9.31 17.64 -26.65
N SER A 337 -10.30 16.96 -27.25
CA SER A 337 -10.95 15.79 -26.64
C SER A 337 -10.10 14.51 -26.69
N THR A 338 -9.06 14.46 -27.53
CA THR A 338 -8.18 13.29 -27.71
C THR A 338 -6.69 13.67 -27.68
N PRO A 339 -6.17 14.33 -26.62
CA PRO A 339 -4.81 14.86 -26.58
C PRO A 339 -3.75 13.75 -26.52
N VAL A 340 -2.60 13.97 -27.15
CA VAL A 340 -1.47 13.02 -27.13
C VAL A 340 -0.81 13.04 -25.75
N GLN A 341 -0.71 11.89 -25.08
CA GLN A 341 0.01 11.79 -23.81
C GLN A 341 1.52 11.78 -24.07
N LEU A 342 2.25 12.68 -23.41
CA LEU A 342 3.71 12.66 -23.45
C LEU A 342 4.25 11.54 -22.54
N THR A 343 5.20 10.76 -23.05
CA THR A 343 5.78 9.59 -22.37
C THR A 343 7.02 9.94 -21.55
N ASP A 344 7.85 10.85 -22.07
CA ASP A 344 9.19 11.12 -21.55
C ASP A 344 9.15 12.19 -20.45
N LEU A 345 8.36 11.93 -19.42
CA LEU A 345 8.07 12.83 -18.31
C LEU A 345 9.00 12.56 -17.12
N LYS A 346 9.77 13.58 -16.74
CA LYS A 346 10.59 13.56 -15.52
C LYS A 346 9.85 14.28 -14.40
N TYR A 347 9.70 13.62 -13.25
CA TYR A 347 9.00 14.17 -12.10
C TYR A 347 9.97 14.51 -10.97
N THR A 348 9.65 15.54 -10.21
CA THR A 348 10.36 15.92 -8.97
C THR A 348 9.33 16.38 -7.95
N VAL A 349 9.48 15.96 -6.69
CA VAL A 349 8.55 16.32 -5.60
C VAL A 349 9.38 16.98 -4.50
N GLU A 350 8.97 18.17 -4.10
CA GLU A 350 9.69 19.06 -3.19
C GLU A 350 8.75 19.61 -2.11
N ASN A 351 9.28 19.92 -0.93
CA ASN A 351 8.53 20.66 0.08
C ASN A 351 8.30 22.10 -0.39
N TRP A 352 7.12 22.68 -0.11
CA TRP A 352 6.81 24.08 -0.45
C TRP A 352 7.45 25.05 0.56
N ILE A 353 8.79 25.11 0.49
CA ILE A 353 9.77 25.93 1.25
C ILE A 353 9.55 27.47 1.19
N ASP A 354 9.81 28.17 2.29
CA ASP A 354 10.27 29.56 2.32
C ASP A 354 11.80 29.56 2.66
N GLU A 355 12.56 30.62 2.32
CA GLU A 355 13.99 30.78 2.69
C GLU A 355 14.24 32.21 3.20
N THR A 356 14.89 32.37 4.35
CA THR A 356 15.35 33.68 4.86
C THR A 356 16.87 33.80 4.79
N VAL A 357 17.36 34.84 4.10
CA VAL A 357 18.79 35.12 3.98
C VAL A 357 19.32 35.69 5.29
N ASN A 358 20.34 35.06 5.86
CA ASN A 358 21.15 35.66 6.93
C ASN A 358 22.65 35.47 6.67
N VAL A 359 23.48 36.40 7.15
CA VAL A 359 24.85 36.56 6.66
C VAL A 359 25.87 35.85 7.54
N GLY A 360 26.34 34.68 7.09
CA GLY A 360 27.51 34.00 7.62
C GLY A 360 27.21 32.66 8.31
N GLY A 361 28.07 31.68 8.07
CA GLY A 361 27.88 30.27 8.46
C GLY A 361 27.82 29.41 7.21
N GLY A 362 28.94 28.81 6.84
CA GLY A 362 29.05 27.97 5.64
C GLY A 362 29.28 26.52 6.00
N ASP A 363 28.31 25.67 5.66
CA ASP A 363 28.48 24.23 5.44
C ASP A 363 27.46 23.78 4.37
N ARG A 364 27.66 22.59 3.78
CA ARG A 364 26.81 22.09 2.69
C ARG A 364 25.72 21.15 3.20
N PRO A 365 24.48 21.24 2.69
CA PRO A 365 23.41 20.30 3.04
C PRO A 365 23.66 18.92 2.45
N THR A 366 23.24 17.87 3.15
CA THR A 366 23.46 16.47 2.77
C THR A 366 22.14 15.72 2.60
N PHE A 367 22.04 14.86 1.58
CA PHE A 367 20.82 14.13 1.24
C PHE A 367 21.08 12.91 0.36
N LEU A 368 20.17 11.94 0.44
CA LEU A 368 20.03 10.83 -0.51
C LEU A 368 18.54 10.55 -0.77
N VAL A 369 18.18 10.43 -2.04
CA VAL A 369 16.80 10.17 -2.51
C VAL A 369 16.83 9.13 -3.62
N LEU A 370 15.82 8.26 -3.65
CA LEU A 370 15.59 7.25 -4.69
C LEU A 370 14.21 7.48 -5.34
N ASN A 371 14.06 7.11 -6.61
CA ASN A 371 12.80 7.21 -7.34
C ASN A 371 11.72 6.20 -6.88
N ARG A 372 12.13 5.06 -6.33
CA ARG A 372 11.30 4.00 -5.73
C ARG A 372 12.12 3.17 -4.73
N TYR A 373 11.46 2.39 -3.88
CA TYR A 373 12.08 1.60 -2.81
C TYR A 373 11.87 0.08 -2.98
N ASP A 374 11.28 -0.30 -4.11
CA ASP A 374 10.82 -1.62 -4.50
C ASP A 374 11.23 -1.88 -5.96
N LEU A 375 11.56 -3.12 -6.34
CA LEU A 375 11.83 -3.50 -7.72
C LEU A 375 11.45 -4.97 -7.98
N GLU A 376 10.54 -5.22 -8.91
CA GLU A 376 10.26 -6.57 -9.42
C GLU A 376 11.11 -6.87 -10.67
N MET A 377 11.79 -8.02 -10.70
CA MET A 377 12.60 -8.51 -11.81
C MET A 377 12.06 -9.85 -12.34
N HIS A 378 11.14 -9.77 -13.29
CA HIS A 378 10.48 -10.93 -13.92
C HIS A 378 11.36 -11.55 -15.01
N ASN A 379 11.87 -12.76 -14.75
CA ASN A 379 12.74 -13.56 -15.60
C ASN A 379 13.89 -12.75 -16.26
N LYS A 380 14.58 -11.95 -15.44
CA LYS A 380 15.58 -10.96 -15.87
C LYS A 380 16.77 -10.98 -14.91
N GLU A 381 17.99 -10.92 -15.44
CA GLU A 381 19.23 -10.92 -14.64
C GLU A 381 19.76 -9.50 -14.38
N ASP A 382 19.63 -8.59 -15.35
CA ASP A 382 20.10 -7.20 -15.26
C ASP A 382 18.93 -6.20 -15.21
N ASP A 383 18.96 -5.25 -14.28
CA ASP A 383 18.24 -3.97 -14.41
C ASP A 383 19.18 -2.78 -14.25
N ARG A 384 19.05 -1.80 -15.14
CA ARG A 384 19.96 -0.66 -15.31
C ARG A 384 19.20 0.62 -15.60
N THR A 385 17.94 0.70 -15.15
CA THR A 385 16.99 1.75 -15.54
C THR A 385 15.94 2.08 -14.48
N SER A 386 15.57 1.10 -13.65
CA SER A 386 14.38 1.18 -12.80
C SER A 386 14.63 1.82 -11.43
N LEU A 387 15.87 1.74 -10.94
CA LEU A 387 16.33 2.38 -9.70
C LEU A 387 17.27 3.55 -10.03
N ILE A 388 16.86 4.75 -9.64
CA ILE A 388 17.54 6.03 -9.93
C ILE A 388 17.69 6.79 -8.61
N PHE A 389 18.88 7.33 -8.36
CA PHE A 389 19.23 8.08 -7.15
C PHE A 389 19.68 9.51 -7.45
N THR A 390 19.49 10.37 -6.44
CA THR A 390 19.98 11.76 -6.39
C THR A 390 20.57 12.01 -4.99
N SER A 391 21.78 12.54 -4.90
CA SER A 391 22.55 12.69 -3.65
C SER A 391 23.44 13.94 -3.60
N SER A 392 23.86 14.32 -2.39
CA SER A 392 24.83 15.39 -2.11
C SER A 392 26.31 14.99 -2.29
N SER A 393 26.63 13.70 -2.19
CA SER A 393 27.97 13.11 -2.27
C SER A 393 27.96 11.83 -3.12
N GLU A 394 29.11 11.15 -3.32
CA GLU A 394 29.09 9.86 -4.01
C GLU A 394 28.26 8.82 -3.25
N VAL A 395 27.64 7.90 -4.00
CA VAL A 395 26.73 6.89 -3.46
C VAL A 395 27.38 5.51 -3.51
N THR A 396 27.18 4.75 -2.43
CA THR A 396 27.53 3.34 -2.31
C THR A 396 26.24 2.50 -2.16
N ALA A 397 26.29 1.25 -2.60
CA ALA A 397 25.22 0.29 -2.36
C ALA A 397 25.81 -0.97 -1.71
N GLN A 398 25.16 -1.43 -0.65
CA GLN A 398 25.51 -2.64 0.08
C GLN A 398 24.28 -3.55 0.11
N ILE A 399 24.42 -4.77 -0.39
CA ILE A 399 23.42 -5.82 -0.16
C ILE A 399 23.48 -6.17 1.33
N THR A 400 22.43 -5.85 2.08
CA THR A 400 22.34 -6.15 3.53
C THR A 400 21.80 -7.54 3.79
N ARG A 401 20.97 -8.06 2.87
CA ARG A 401 20.34 -9.38 2.99
C ARG A 401 20.02 -9.94 1.61
N VAL A 402 20.14 -11.24 1.47
CA VAL A 402 19.51 -11.99 0.37
C VAL A 402 18.81 -13.19 1.00
N TYR A 403 17.59 -13.49 0.58
CA TYR A 403 16.86 -14.66 1.06
C TYR A 403 15.85 -15.18 0.04
N TYR A 404 15.31 -16.36 0.31
CA TYR A 404 14.14 -16.91 -0.38
C TYR A 404 13.21 -17.58 0.64
N ILE A 405 11.96 -17.83 0.25
CA ILE A 405 11.00 -18.58 1.09
C ILE A 405 11.05 -20.06 0.70
N ASP A 406 11.34 -20.94 1.65
CA ASP A 406 11.40 -22.38 1.41
C ASP A 406 10.02 -23.06 1.40
N LYS A 407 10.01 -24.35 1.05
CA LYS A 407 8.85 -25.25 1.05
C LYS A 407 8.10 -25.35 2.38
N PHE A 408 8.72 -25.01 3.50
CA PHE A 408 8.11 -24.94 4.83
C PHE A 408 7.74 -23.49 5.22
N GLY A 409 7.78 -22.57 4.26
CA GLY A 409 7.42 -21.16 4.41
C GLY A 409 8.38 -20.35 5.28
N ARG A 410 9.65 -20.77 5.37
CA ARG A 410 10.69 -20.05 6.14
C ARG A 410 11.57 -19.22 5.23
N GLU A 411 11.98 -18.07 5.73
CA GLU A 411 13.03 -17.27 5.10
C GLU A 411 14.40 -17.95 5.26
N GLN A 412 14.97 -18.42 4.15
CA GLN A 412 16.32 -18.96 4.08
C GLN A 412 17.27 -17.86 3.60
N ASN A 413 18.03 -17.30 4.53
CA ASN A 413 19.06 -16.30 4.20
C ASN A 413 20.19 -16.96 3.40
N LEU A 414 20.69 -16.25 2.39
CA LEU A 414 21.91 -16.60 1.68
C LEU A 414 23.10 -15.85 2.27
N GLU A 415 24.22 -16.54 2.36
CA GLU A 415 25.51 -15.98 2.74
C GLU A 415 26.29 -15.57 1.49
N LYS A 416 27.23 -14.63 1.63
CA LYS A 416 28.24 -14.34 0.60
C LYS A 416 29.44 -15.28 0.80
N ARG A 417 29.93 -15.91 -0.28
CA ARG A 417 30.95 -16.97 -0.19
C ARG A 417 32.27 -16.52 0.43
N TYR A 418 32.76 -15.35 0.03
CA TYR A 418 33.95 -14.71 0.58
C TYR A 418 33.60 -13.28 1.00
N PRO A 419 33.08 -13.07 2.24
CA PRO A 419 32.63 -11.75 2.71
C PRO A 419 33.70 -10.66 2.59
N ASP A 420 34.95 -10.99 2.94
CA ASP A 420 36.10 -10.08 2.90
C ASP A 420 36.63 -9.78 1.48
N ASN A 421 36.11 -10.46 0.44
CA ASN A 421 36.53 -10.22 -0.95
C ASN A 421 35.52 -9.30 -1.66
N PRO A 422 35.88 -8.05 -2.01
CA PRO A 422 34.99 -7.15 -2.73
C PRO A 422 34.76 -7.55 -4.20
N ASN A 423 35.60 -8.43 -4.76
CA ASN A 423 35.45 -8.93 -6.14
C ASN A 423 34.70 -10.26 -6.23
N ASP A 424 34.48 -10.93 -5.09
CA ASP A 424 33.52 -12.03 -5.03
C ASP A 424 32.11 -11.44 -5.06
N ASN A 425 31.19 -12.08 -5.79
CA ASN A 425 29.77 -11.75 -5.79
C ASN A 425 28.90 -13.00 -5.62
N GLU A 426 29.49 -14.16 -5.31
CA GLU A 426 28.76 -15.42 -5.20
C GLU A 426 27.98 -15.51 -3.88
N TRP A 427 26.66 -15.62 -3.99
CA TRP A 427 25.76 -15.87 -2.86
C TRP A 427 25.33 -17.34 -2.85
N GLY A 428 25.07 -17.90 -1.68
CA GLY A 428 24.81 -19.32 -1.53
C GLY A 428 24.45 -19.74 -0.10
N VAL A 429 24.44 -21.04 0.13
CA VAL A 429 24.24 -21.63 1.47
C VAL A 429 25.45 -22.49 1.82
N SER A 430 26.05 -22.22 2.99
CA SER A 430 27.07 -23.09 3.58
C SER A 430 26.42 -24.30 4.27
N THR A 431 26.81 -25.50 3.86
CA THR A 431 26.44 -26.78 4.52
C THR A 431 27.67 -27.41 5.16
N GLY A 432 28.38 -26.61 5.97
CA GLY A 432 29.60 -26.97 6.67
C GLY A 432 30.80 -27.10 5.73
N TYR A 433 30.97 -28.26 5.09
CA TYR A 433 32.08 -28.54 4.17
C TYR A 433 31.70 -28.40 2.68
N ARG A 434 30.43 -28.07 2.37
CA ARG A 434 29.95 -27.90 1.00
C ARG A 434 29.27 -26.54 0.83
N TRP A 435 29.64 -25.83 -0.21
CA TRP A 435 28.99 -24.59 -0.64
C TRP A 435 27.95 -24.90 -1.72
N ARG A 436 26.69 -24.49 -1.51
CA ARG A 436 25.66 -24.53 -2.55
C ARG A 436 25.50 -23.12 -3.12
N SER A 437 26.08 -22.89 -4.30
CA SER A 437 25.92 -21.64 -5.05
C SER A 437 24.47 -21.41 -5.40
N HIS A 438 24.01 -20.17 -5.23
CA HIS A 438 22.76 -19.65 -5.78
C HIS A 438 22.98 -18.61 -6.88
N GLY A 439 24.24 -18.34 -7.23
CA GLY A 439 24.63 -17.41 -8.29
C GLY A 439 25.19 -16.08 -7.79
N ASN A 440 25.56 -15.23 -8.74
CA ASN A 440 26.17 -13.95 -8.51
C ASN A 440 25.12 -12.87 -8.28
N ILE A 441 25.36 -11.96 -7.32
CA ILE A 441 24.51 -10.79 -7.08
C ILE A 441 25.41 -9.59 -6.80
N LEU A 442 25.29 -8.57 -7.65
CA LEU A 442 26.06 -7.34 -7.63
C LEU A 442 25.12 -6.16 -7.84
N ILE A 443 25.28 -5.10 -7.05
CA ILE A 443 24.55 -3.85 -7.22
C ILE A 443 25.56 -2.71 -7.21
N THR A 444 25.61 -1.96 -8.32
CA THR A 444 26.61 -0.90 -8.54
C THR A 444 25.90 0.42 -8.80
N PRO A 445 26.01 1.43 -7.93
CA PRO A 445 25.59 2.78 -8.27
C PRO A 445 26.53 3.38 -9.32
N ASP A 446 25.97 4.16 -10.25
CA ASP A 446 26.75 5.06 -11.09
C ASP A 446 27.57 6.07 -10.23
N LYS A 447 28.62 6.65 -10.79
CA LYS A 447 29.46 7.62 -10.08
C LYS A 447 28.87 9.03 -10.03
N GLY A 448 29.19 9.76 -8.98
CA GLY A 448 28.74 11.14 -8.76
C GLY A 448 27.35 11.27 -8.14
N LEU A 449 26.77 12.46 -8.30
CA LEU A 449 25.63 12.94 -7.48
C LEU A 449 24.24 12.53 -7.99
N ASN A 450 24.14 12.06 -9.22
CA ASN A 450 22.89 11.60 -9.83
C ASN A 450 23.21 10.41 -10.73
N GLY A 451 22.44 9.34 -10.61
CA GLY A 451 22.75 8.11 -11.31
C GLY A 451 21.69 7.03 -11.14
N LYS A 452 21.97 5.85 -11.68
CA LYS A 452 21.16 4.63 -11.52
C LYS A 452 21.90 3.63 -10.63
N LEU A 453 21.15 2.67 -10.07
CA LEU A 453 21.73 1.44 -9.52
C LEU A 453 21.63 0.34 -10.57
N ASP A 454 22.77 -0.08 -11.11
CA ASP A 454 22.86 -1.27 -11.95
C ASP A 454 22.78 -2.50 -11.04
N VAL A 455 21.64 -3.18 -11.10
CA VAL A 455 21.37 -4.45 -10.42
C VAL A 455 21.68 -5.58 -11.39
N HIS A 456 22.51 -6.52 -10.95
CA HIS A 456 22.75 -7.79 -11.65
C HIS A 456 22.59 -8.97 -10.68
N SER A 457 21.81 -9.97 -11.08
CA SER A 457 21.54 -11.17 -10.27
C SER A 457 21.26 -12.39 -11.17
N ASP A 458 22.10 -13.43 -11.11
CA ASP A 458 21.91 -14.68 -11.87
C ASP A 458 20.52 -15.29 -11.58
N LEU A 459 19.77 -15.78 -12.58
CA LEU A 459 18.40 -16.28 -12.37
C LEU A 459 18.29 -17.36 -11.26
N PRO A 460 17.31 -17.26 -10.33
CA PRO A 460 17.11 -18.26 -9.27
C PRO A 460 16.80 -19.65 -9.84
N ARG A 461 17.70 -20.62 -9.61
CA ARG A 461 17.62 -21.98 -10.17
C ARG A 461 16.89 -23.00 -9.29
N ASN A 462 16.37 -22.55 -8.16
CA ASN A 462 15.70 -23.36 -7.14
C ASN A 462 14.16 -23.17 -7.13
N ASN A 463 13.62 -22.52 -8.15
CA ASN A 463 12.19 -22.26 -8.38
C ASN A 463 11.49 -21.47 -7.25
N THR A 464 12.23 -20.72 -6.42
CA THR A 464 11.67 -19.77 -5.45
C THR A 464 11.84 -18.33 -5.95
N ILE A 465 11.04 -17.41 -5.40
CA ILE A 465 11.27 -15.97 -5.52
C ILE A 465 12.48 -15.62 -4.64
N ARG A 466 13.43 -14.87 -5.19
CA ARG A 466 14.57 -14.32 -4.43
C ARG A 466 14.27 -12.89 -4.01
N TYR A 467 14.53 -12.60 -2.74
CA TYR A 467 14.44 -11.28 -2.14
C TYR A 467 15.86 -10.77 -1.87
N ILE A 468 16.15 -9.53 -2.27
CA ILE A 468 17.44 -8.86 -2.04
C ILE A 468 17.13 -7.53 -1.35
N GLU A 469 17.61 -7.35 -0.11
CA GLU A 469 17.56 -6.08 0.60
C GLU A 469 18.87 -5.32 0.37
N VAL A 470 18.75 -4.05 -0.02
CA VAL A 470 19.87 -3.20 -0.42
C VAL A 470 19.85 -1.92 0.40
N ARG A 471 20.93 -1.67 1.13
CA ARG A 471 21.19 -0.37 1.74
C ARG A 471 21.96 0.49 0.76
N VAL A 472 21.42 1.66 0.44
CA VAL A 472 22.06 2.68 -0.38
C VAL A 472 22.48 3.81 0.56
N THR A 473 23.76 4.15 0.57
CA THR A 473 24.36 5.10 1.53
C THR A 473 25.30 6.06 0.82
N ASN A 474 25.20 7.36 1.08
CA ASN A 474 26.15 8.35 0.56
C ASN A 474 27.30 8.65 1.53
N GLU A 475 28.37 9.31 1.07
CA GLU A 475 29.54 9.64 1.91
C GLU A 475 29.18 10.50 3.14
N ASP A 476 28.10 11.26 3.06
CA ASP A 476 27.56 12.07 4.16
C ASP A 476 26.75 11.27 5.22
N GLY A 477 26.62 9.95 5.06
CA GLY A 477 25.92 9.06 6.01
C GLY A 477 24.39 9.02 5.90
N ASN A 478 23.80 9.52 4.80
CA ASN A 478 22.36 9.35 4.54
C ASN A 478 22.10 7.94 3.98
N GLU A 479 21.24 7.16 4.64
CA GLU A 479 20.88 5.79 4.23
C GLU A 479 19.45 5.69 3.66
N ARG A 480 19.23 4.78 2.73
CA ARG A 480 17.91 4.32 2.23
C ARG A 480 17.93 2.81 2.00
N THR A 481 16.78 2.15 2.13
CA THR A 481 16.65 0.71 1.85
C THR A 481 15.81 0.48 0.59
N VAL A 482 16.24 -0.46 -0.26
CA VAL A 482 15.49 -0.95 -1.42
C VAL A 482 15.28 -2.45 -1.28
N THR A 483 14.08 -2.95 -1.59
CA THR A 483 13.79 -4.38 -1.71
C THR A 483 13.63 -4.77 -3.18
N ILE A 484 14.35 -5.79 -3.62
CA ILE A 484 14.27 -6.32 -4.98
C ILE A 484 13.72 -7.75 -4.92
N GLU A 485 12.65 -8.00 -5.68
CA GLU A 485 12.03 -9.33 -5.83
C GLU A 485 12.34 -9.88 -7.22
N GLN A 486 13.13 -10.96 -7.30
CA GLN A 486 13.49 -11.60 -8.55
C GLN A 486 12.70 -12.91 -8.74
N TYR A 487 11.92 -12.95 -9.81
CA TYR A 487 11.04 -14.06 -10.18
C TYR A 487 11.67 -14.85 -11.34
N PRO A 488 12.03 -16.14 -11.20
CA PRO A 488 12.44 -16.96 -12.35
C PRO A 488 11.23 -17.31 -13.24
N LEU A 489 11.47 -17.74 -14.49
CA LEU A 489 10.43 -18.12 -15.46
C LEU A 489 9.38 -19.11 -14.90
N GLU A 490 9.86 -20.09 -14.14
CA GLU A 490 9.09 -21.12 -13.44
C GLU A 490 9.31 -20.94 -11.93
N TYR A 491 8.30 -20.50 -11.18
CA TYR A 491 8.42 -20.27 -9.74
C TYR A 491 7.26 -20.87 -8.95
N ILE A 492 7.50 -21.11 -7.66
CA ILE A 492 6.56 -21.75 -6.75
C ILE A 492 6.46 -20.93 -5.47
N THR A 493 5.23 -20.65 -5.05
CA THR A 493 4.91 -20.09 -3.73
C THR A 493 4.15 -21.13 -2.91
N ASN A 494 4.03 -20.91 -1.60
CA ASN A 494 3.30 -21.83 -0.73
C ASN A 494 2.51 -21.11 0.37
N ILE A 495 1.43 -21.73 0.81
CA ILE A 495 0.56 -21.23 1.88
C ILE A 495 0.21 -22.36 2.84
N GLN A 496 0.05 -22.03 4.12
CA GLN A 496 -0.27 -22.99 5.17
C GLN A 496 -1.76 -23.36 5.12
N GLY A 497 -2.08 -24.55 4.63
CA GLY A 497 -3.40 -25.15 4.76
C GLY A 497 -3.75 -25.40 6.23
N TRP A 498 -5.04 -25.33 6.54
CA TRP A 498 -5.57 -25.46 7.89
C TRP A 498 -6.38 -26.74 8.07
N TYR A 499 -7.47 -26.94 7.33
CA TYR A 499 -8.18 -28.21 7.35
C TYR A 499 -8.82 -28.57 6.00
N SER A 500 -9.17 -29.84 5.85
CA SER A 500 -9.88 -30.38 4.69
C SER A 500 -11.13 -31.15 5.07
N TYR A 501 -12.02 -31.33 4.09
CA TYR A 501 -13.22 -32.14 4.13
C TYR A 501 -13.68 -32.42 2.69
N ARG A 502 -14.90 -32.92 2.50
CA ARG A 502 -15.59 -32.88 1.20
C ARG A 502 -16.94 -32.19 1.35
N ASP A 503 -17.36 -31.43 0.34
CA ASP A 503 -18.61 -30.65 0.39
C ASP A 503 -19.88 -31.53 0.49
N ASP A 504 -19.77 -32.81 0.14
CA ASP A 504 -20.79 -33.85 0.26
C ASP A 504 -20.81 -34.57 1.62
N PHE A 505 -20.03 -34.13 2.61
CA PHE A 505 -20.05 -34.68 3.98
C PHE A 505 -21.29 -34.21 4.77
N LYS A 506 -22.47 -34.45 4.21
CA LYS A 506 -23.81 -34.13 4.73
C LYS A 506 -24.85 -35.14 4.24
N ASN A 507 -25.89 -35.38 5.05
CA ASN A 507 -27.05 -36.23 4.74
C ASN A 507 -28.37 -35.49 4.96
N SER A 508 -28.45 -34.71 6.05
CA SER A 508 -29.66 -34.02 6.50
C SER A 508 -29.42 -32.55 6.88
N ASP A 509 -28.18 -32.19 7.20
CA ASP A 509 -27.74 -30.80 7.35
C ASP A 509 -27.55 -30.15 5.97
N PRO A 510 -27.95 -28.89 5.74
CA PRO A 510 -27.61 -28.18 4.52
C PRO A 510 -26.10 -27.96 4.33
N ASN A 511 -25.31 -27.96 5.41
CA ASN A 511 -23.86 -27.70 5.38
C ASN A 511 -23.06 -28.99 5.62
N PRO A 512 -21.91 -29.17 4.96
CA PRO A 512 -21.01 -30.27 5.25
C PRO A 512 -20.40 -30.17 6.65
N THR A 513 -20.11 -31.31 7.26
CA THR A 513 -19.27 -31.39 8.45
C THR A 513 -17.84 -30.92 8.14
N THR A 514 -17.32 -29.99 8.94
CA THR A 514 -15.96 -29.43 8.83
C THR A 514 -15.22 -29.50 10.18
N TYR A 515 -14.00 -28.98 10.29
CA TYR A 515 -13.30 -28.88 11.58
C TYR A 515 -13.98 -27.90 12.56
N GLU A 516 -14.68 -26.90 12.01
CA GLU A 516 -15.39 -25.86 12.77
C GLU A 516 -16.88 -26.18 12.98
N TYR A 517 -17.47 -27.05 12.14
CA TYR A 517 -18.91 -27.32 12.12
C TYR A 517 -19.25 -28.82 12.18
N VAL A 518 -20.08 -29.21 13.15
CA VAL A 518 -20.38 -30.63 13.42
C VAL A 518 -21.21 -31.31 12.33
N GLY A 519 -22.20 -30.63 11.72
CA GLY A 519 -23.12 -31.20 10.73
C GLY A 519 -23.68 -32.58 11.09
N ASP A 520 -23.80 -33.46 10.10
CA ASP A 520 -24.16 -34.87 10.25
C ASP A 520 -23.02 -35.76 10.84
N LYS A 521 -21.92 -35.17 11.32
CA LYS A 521 -20.70 -35.81 11.87
C LYS A 521 -19.87 -36.60 10.85
N ILE A 522 -20.13 -36.44 9.55
CA ILE A 522 -19.48 -37.20 8.49
C ILE A 522 -18.04 -36.69 8.34
N THR A 523 -17.07 -37.55 8.58
CA THR A 523 -15.64 -37.19 8.59
C THR A 523 -14.76 -38.20 7.86
N GLY A 524 -15.36 -39.14 7.15
CA GLY A 524 -14.68 -40.03 6.23
C GLY A 524 -15.65 -40.73 5.27
N ILE A 525 -15.09 -41.39 4.25
CA ILE A 525 -15.84 -42.00 3.16
C ILE A 525 -15.22 -43.33 2.73
N ALA A 526 -16.07 -44.32 2.47
CA ALA A 526 -15.71 -45.66 1.99
C ALA A 526 -16.54 -46.02 0.75
N LEU A 527 -16.14 -47.06 0.02
CA LEU A 527 -17.04 -47.70 -0.95
C LEU A 527 -18.18 -48.39 -0.19
N ALA A 528 -19.42 -48.30 -0.69
CA ALA A 528 -20.55 -49.05 -0.15
C ALA A 528 -20.43 -50.57 -0.37
N THR A 529 -19.55 -50.98 -1.29
CA THR A 529 -19.26 -52.37 -1.65
C THR A 529 -17.95 -52.85 -1.03
N ARG A 530 -17.67 -54.17 -1.13
CA ARG A 530 -16.49 -54.78 -0.49
C ARG A 530 -15.15 -54.50 -1.20
N ASN A 531 -15.18 -54.00 -2.42
CA ASN A 531 -13.99 -53.64 -3.22
C ASN A 531 -14.40 -52.87 -4.49
N ILE A 532 -13.40 -52.30 -5.16
CA ILE A 532 -13.55 -51.48 -6.37
C ILE A 532 -14.10 -52.24 -7.59
N SER A 533 -13.81 -53.53 -7.71
CA SER A 533 -14.24 -54.36 -8.86
C SER A 533 -15.67 -54.87 -8.73
N SER A 534 -16.27 -54.81 -7.54
CA SER A 534 -17.69 -55.00 -7.31
C SER A 534 -18.42 -53.68 -7.00
N TRP A 535 -17.80 -52.52 -7.23
CA TRP A 535 -18.36 -51.21 -6.91
C TRP A 535 -19.41 -50.78 -7.93
N ASN A 536 -20.53 -50.29 -7.42
CA ASN A 536 -21.73 -49.91 -8.17
C ASN A 536 -21.89 -48.39 -8.36
N GLY A 537 -20.92 -47.59 -7.91
CA GLY A 537 -20.99 -46.13 -7.89
C GLY A 537 -21.41 -45.53 -6.54
N GLU A 538 -21.83 -46.33 -5.56
CA GLU A 538 -22.35 -45.84 -4.27
C GLU A 538 -21.27 -45.71 -3.20
N TYR A 539 -21.31 -44.61 -2.46
CA TYR A 539 -20.42 -44.35 -1.33
C TYR A 539 -21.09 -44.65 0.02
N ARG A 540 -20.26 -44.87 1.04
CA ARG A 540 -20.66 -45.01 2.44
C ARG A 540 -19.97 -43.92 3.26
N TYR A 541 -20.72 -42.89 3.63
CA TYR A 541 -20.31 -41.85 4.57
C TYR A 541 -20.11 -42.41 5.98
N LEU A 542 -19.12 -41.89 6.70
CA LEU A 542 -18.64 -42.45 7.97
C LEU A 542 -18.50 -41.39 9.06
N THR A 543 -18.84 -41.77 10.29
CA THR A 543 -18.67 -40.98 11.52
C THR A 543 -17.64 -41.63 12.44
N GLY A 544 -16.92 -40.85 13.24
CA GLY A 544 -15.97 -41.38 14.23
C GLY A 544 -16.65 -42.09 15.42
N THR A 545 -15.97 -43.09 15.99
CA THR A 545 -16.55 -44.02 16.97
C THR A 545 -16.14 -43.68 18.41
N ASP A 546 -17.07 -43.77 19.37
CA ASP A 546 -16.79 -43.59 20.81
C ASP A 546 -16.19 -44.87 21.46
N GLY A 547 -15.47 -44.71 22.57
CA GLY A 547 -15.05 -45.82 23.45
C GLY A 547 -13.55 -45.85 23.76
N LEU A 548 -13.11 -46.82 24.56
CA LEU A 548 -11.69 -47.01 24.92
C LEU A 548 -10.80 -47.39 23.72
N PHE A 549 -11.43 -47.92 22.66
CA PHE A 549 -10.83 -48.25 21.37
C PHE A 549 -11.50 -47.46 20.23
N GLY A 550 -12.16 -46.34 20.57
CA GLY A 550 -12.78 -45.43 19.60
C GLY A 550 -11.72 -44.64 18.82
N GLY A 551 -12.01 -44.31 17.57
CA GLY A 551 -11.03 -43.74 16.64
C GLY A 551 -11.68 -43.05 15.43
N PRO A 552 -10.84 -42.52 14.51
CA PRO A 552 -11.29 -42.00 13.22
C PRO A 552 -11.98 -43.11 12.40
N PRO A 553 -12.84 -42.74 11.43
CA PRO A 553 -13.51 -43.72 10.58
C PRO A 553 -12.55 -44.44 9.61
N ASP A 554 -12.78 -45.73 9.37
CA ASP A 554 -12.11 -46.52 8.32
C ASP A 554 -12.66 -46.15 6.92
N GLY A 555 -12.10 -45.07 6.37
CA GLY A 555 -12.41 -44.52 5.05
C GLY A 555 -11.18 -44.44 4.15
N PHE A 556 -11.37 -44.44 2.83
CA PHE A 556 -10.25 -44.20 1.91
C PHE A 556 -9.83 -42.73 1.91
N PHE A 557 -10.75 -41.83 2.29
CA PHE A 557 -10.44 -40.47 2.69
C PHE A 557 -11.11 -40.20 4.05
N VAL A 558 -10.39 -39.46 4.90
CA VAL A 558 -10.79 -38.99 6.22
C VAL A 558 -10.35 -37.53 6.32
N SER A 559 -11.21 -36.68 6.87
CA SER A 559 -10.96 -35.25 7.03
C SER A 559 -9.75 -34.98 7.93
N LYS A 560 -8.85 -34.09 7.52
CA LYS A 560 -7.61 -33.79 8.25
C LYS A 560 -7.42 -32.30 8.51
N VAL A 561 -6.79 -31.99 9.64
CA VAL A 561 -6.37 -30.65 10.08
C VAL A 561 -4.85 -30.60 10.21
N ALA A 562 -4.23 -29.54 9.72
CA ALA A 562 -2.82 -29.24 9.89
C ALA A 562 -2.64 -28.12 10.94
N LYS A 563 -1.64 -28.28 11.81
CA LYS A 563 -1.31 -27.32 12.86
C LYS A 563 0.17 -26.96 12.74
N LEU A 564 0.48 -25.71 12.39
CA LEU A 564 1.84 -25.21 12.28
C LEU A 564 2.60 -25.38 13.61
N ARG A 565 3.86 -25.81 13.57
CA ARG A 565 4.68 -25.98 14.76
C ARG A 565 5.30 -24.67 15.24
N ASN A 566 5.26 -24.46 16.55
CA ASN A 566 5.86 -23.31 17.23
C ASN A 566 7.35 -23.55 17.58
N ASP A 567 8.08 -24.27 16.72
CA ASP A 567 9.50 -24.64 16.89
C ASP A 567 10.43 -23.97 15.87
N GLY A 568 9.90 -23.13 14.97
CA GLY A 568 10.65 -22.48 13.90
C GLY A 568 10.98 -23.39 12.70
N SER A 569 10.52 -24.65 12.69
CA SER A 569 10.76 -25.58 11.58
C SER A 569 9.92 -25.25 10.33
N GLY A 570 8.85 -24.47 10.46
CA GLY A 570 7.88 -24.19 9.39
C GLY A 570 6.99 -25.40 9.04
N GLN A 571 7.24 -26.54 9.67
CA GLN A 571 6.49 -27.78 9.51
C GLN A 571 5.16 -27.72 10.25
N SER A 572 4.26 -28.62 9.88
CA SER A 572 2.99 -28.83 10.56
C SER A 572 3.00 -30.16 11.32
N ASP A 573 2.12 -30.33 12.29
CA ASP A 573 1.62 -31.64 12.67
C ASP A 573 0.21 -31.82 12.10
N LEU A 574 0.00 -32.91 11.37
CA LEU A 574 -1.31 -33.25 10.79
C LEU A 574 -2.07 -34.20 11.70
N TYR A 575 -3.39 -34.07 11.70
CA TYR A 575 -4.31 -34.91 12.47
C TYR A 575 -5.54 -35.23 11.63
N GLU A 576 -5.97 -36.49 11.65
CA GLU A 576 -7.30 -36.89 11.23
C GLU A 576 -8.29 -36.42 12.29
N TYR A 577 -9.29 -35.62 11.91
CA TYR A 577 -10.30 -35.14 12.84
C TYR A 577 -11.64 -35.81 12.61
N TYR A 578 -12.35 -36.07 13.69
CA TYR A 578 -13.65 -36.72 13.68
C TYR A 578 -14.54 -36.23 14.82
N TYR A 579 -15.85 -36.25 14.60
CA TYR A 579 -16.82 -36.09 15.68
C TYR A 579 -17.25 -37.46 16.21
N THR A 580 -17.31 -37.59 17.53
CA THR A 580 -17.78 -38.82 18.17
C THR A 580 -19.28 -39.02 18.00
N SER A 581 -19.66 -40.21 17.52
CA SER A 581 -21.04 -40.61 17.22
C SER A 581 -22.06 -40.26 18.30
N ASN A 582 -21.77 -40.53 19.58
CA ASN A 582 -22.69 -40.39 20.71
C ASN A 582 -22.56 -39.07 21.48
N SER A 583 -21.44 -38.35 21.33
CA SER A 583 -21.10 -37.24 22.22
C SER A 583 -20.79 -35.91 21.53
N ASN A 584 -20.85 -35.84 20.19
CA ASN A 584 -20.61 -34.64 19.37
C ASN A 584 -19.25 -33.97 19.63
N ARG A 585 -18.28 -34.69 20.20
CA ARG A 585 -16.97 -34.15 20.57
C ARG A 585 -16.02 -34.28 19.40
N LEU A 586 -15.41 -33.16 19.01
CA LEU A 586 -14.26 -33.16 18.13
C LEU A 586 -13.12 -33.97 18.77
N ARG A 587 -12.47 -34.80 17.97
CA ARG A 587 -11.33 -35.64 18.31
C ARG A 587 -10.33 -35.60 17.17
N GLU A 588 -9.07 -35.84 17.53
CA GLU A 588 -7.93 -35.76 16.64
C GLU A 588 -7.05 -36.99 16.84
N SER A 589 -6.65 -37.63 15.74
CA SER A 589 -5.69 -38.74 15.69
C SER A 589 -4.48 -38.27 14.89
N ARG A 590 -3.26 -38.38 15.43
CA ARG A 590 -2.07 -37.82 14.77
C ARG A 590 -1.73 -38.62 13.52
N TYR A 591 -1.64 -37.92 12.39
CA TYR A 591 -1.15 -38.43 11.11
C TYR A 591 0.38 -38.26 11.04
N SER A 592 1.07 -39.09 10.26
CA SER A 592 2.54 -39.12 10.24
C SER A 592 3.19 -37.99 9.43
N GLU A 593 2.45 -37.37 8.51
CA GLU A 593 2.98 -36.32 7.65
C GLU A 593 3.15 -34.98 8.38
N ILE A 594 4.18 -34.25 7.97
CA ILE A 594 4.70 -33.07 8.68
C ILE A 594 4.59 -31.77 7.90
N ASN A 595 3.78 -31.74 6.83
CA ASN A 595 3.72 -30.60 5.92
C ASN A 595 2.28 -30.33 5.42
N GLY A 596 1.61 -29.35 6.02
CA GLY A 596 0.26 -28.93 5.66
C GLY A 596 0.20 -27.83 4.59
N ARG A 597 1.25 -27.65 3.77
CA ARG A 597 1.31 -26.54 2.81
C ARG A 597 0.76 -26.90 1.43
N MET A 598 -0.05 -26.00 0.89
CA MET A 598 -0.44 -25.99 -0.52
C MET A 598 0.64 -25.25 -1.31
N TYR A 599 0.94 -25.73 -2.52
CA TYR A 599 1.98 -25.16 -3.39
C TYR A 599 1.34 -24.62 -4.66
N THR A 600 1.56 -23.33 -4.96
CA THR A 600 1.13 -22.70 -6.21
C THR A 600 2.31 -22.64 -7.17
N ILE A 601 2.21 -23.39 -8.26
CA ILE A 601 3.17 -23.38 -9.37
C ILE A 601 2.73 -22.28 -10.36
N VAL A 602 3.67 -21.45 -10.80
CA VAL A 602 3.47 -20.40 -11.80
C VAL A 602 4.46 -20.60 -12.95
N LEU A 603 3.94 -20.58 -14.17
CA LEU A 603 4.67 -20.84 -15.41
C LEU A 603 4.43 -19.67 -16.37
N THR A 604 5.44 -18.80 -16.52
CA THR A 604 5.27 -17.52 -17.24
C THR A 604 5.50 -17.61 -18.76
N GLY A 605 5.87 -18.77 -19.29
CA GLY A 605 6.03 -19.01 -20.72
C GLY A 605 5.92 -20.50 -21.11
N THR A 606 5.57 -20.77 -22.36
CA THR A 606 5.53 -22.14 -22.92
C THR A 606 6.93 -22.69 -23.14
N SER A 607 7.12 -23.98 -22.88
CA SER A 607 8.39 -24.69 -23.14
C SER A 607 8.22 -25.78 -24.22
N SER A 608 9.30 -26.50 -24.54
CA SER A 608 9.22 -27.74 -25.33
C SER A 608 8.69 -28.94 -24.53
N GLU A 609 8.48 -28.80 -23.21
CA GLU A 609 8.04 -29.87 -22.30
C GLU A 609 6.52 -29.83 -22.03
N TYR A 610 5.88 -28.67 -22.20
CA TYR A 610 4.45 -28.47 -21.87
C TYR A 610 3.80 -27.34 -22.68
N THR A 611 2.49 -27.50 -22.96
CA THR A 611 1.68 -26.44 -23.58
C THR A 611 0.90 -25.69 -22.51
N LEU A 612 1.10 -24.37 -22.41
CA LEU A 612 0.31 -23.54 -21.51
C LEU A 612 -1.09 -23.31 -22.07
N GLY A 613 -2.09 -23.58 -21.24
CA GLY A 613 -3.50 -23.40 -21.53
C GLY A 613 -4.33 -23.92 -20.37
N ARG A 614 -5.37 -23.20 -19.98
CA ARG A 614 -6.27 -23.65 -18.92
C ARG A 614 -6.92 -24.99 -19.34
N PRO A 615 -6.79 -26.08 -18.56
CA PRO A 615 -7.39 -27.35 -18.94
C PRO A 615 -8.90 -27.25 -19.10
N ARG A 616 -9.43 -27.95 -20.11
CA ARG A 616 -10.86 -28.05 -20.39
C ARG A 616 -11.54 -28.83 -19.26
N MET A 617 -12.64 -28.25 -18.77
CA MET A 617 -13.52 -28.85 -17.77
C MET A 617 -14.82 -29.30 -18.45
N VAL A 618 -15.37 -30.43 -18.03
CA VAL A 618 -16.63 -31.02 -18.51
C VAL A 618 -17.48 -31.43 -17.31
N GLN A 619 -18.79 -31.62 -17.51
CA GLN A 619 -19.65 -32.20 -16.47
C GLN A 619 -19.33 -33.69 -16.29
N ASP A 620 -19.46 -34.19 -15.07
CA ASP A 620 -19.31 -35.61 -14.77
C ASP A 620 -20.46 -36.43 -15.38
N THR A 621 -20.12 -37.58 -16.00
CA THR A 621 -21.09 -38.52 -16.59
C THR A 621 -22.06 -39.13 -15.57
N TYR A 622 -21.62 -39.29 -14.31
CA TYR A 622 -22.42 -39.90 -13.24
C TYR A 622 -22.99 -38.87 -12.26
N HIS A 623 -22.37 -37.70 -12.16
CA HIS A 623 -22.67 -36.63 -11.20
C HIS A 623 -22.71 -35.26 -11.90
N PRO A 624 -23.69 -34.96 -12.77
CA PRO A 624 -23.65 -33.78 -13.65
C PRO A 624 -23.55 -32.42 -12.94
N GLU A 625 -23.78 -32.38 -11.63
CA GLU A 625 -23.47 -31.27 -10.72
C GLU A 625 -21.97 -30.95 -10.60
N LEU A 626 -21.08 -31.93 -10.80
CA LEU A 626 -19.63 -31.81 -10.70
C LEU A 626 -18.98 -31.39 -12.02
N MET A 627 -18.04 -30.45 -11.94
CA MET A 627 -17.13 -30.11 -13.05
C MET A 627 -15.79 -30.80 -12.87
N VAL A 628 -15.41 -31.63 -13.85
CA VAL A 628 -14.22 -32.48 -13.83
C VAL A 628 -13.30 -32.17 -15.01
N THR A 629 -12.00 -32.40 -14.85
CA THR A 629 -11.02 -32.27 -15.95
C THR A 629 -11.36 -33.24 -17.08
N ASP A 630 -11.39 -32.75 -18.31
CA ASP A 630 -11.62 -33.59 -19.50
C ASP A 630 -10.48 -34.62 -19.66
N PRO A 631 -10.76 -35.93 -19.77
CA PRO A 631 -9.74 -36.97 -19.95
C PRO A 631 -9.07 -36.98 -21.33
N GLY A 632 -9.53 -36.14 -22.27
CA GLY A 632 -9.09 -36.06 -23.66
C GLY A 632 -7.58 -35.91 -23.83
N GLN A 633 -7.05 -36.55 -24.88
CA GLN A 633 -5.61 -36.60 -25.17
C GLN A 633 -5.02 -35.24 -25.56
N ASP A 634 -5.86 -34.32 -26.06
CA ASP A 634 -5.50 -32.92 -26.28
C ASP A 634 -5.34 -32.18 -24.95
N ASN A 635 -6.29 -32.39 -24.03
CA ASN A 635 -6.28 -31.79 -22.70
C ASN A 635 -5.15 -32.31 -21.81
N ALA A 636 -4.74 -33.58 -21.98
CA ALA A 636 -3.66 -34.22 -21.23
C ALA A 636 -2.31 -33.49 -21.34
N GLN A 637 -2.07 -32.75 -22.44
CA GLN A 637 -0.85 -31.99 -22.70
C GLN A 637 -0.91 -30.52 -22.23
N LEU A 638 -2.09 -30.07 -21.78
CA LEU A 638 -2.30 -28.71 -21.29
C LEU A 638 -1.90 -28.56 -19.83
N VAL A 639 -1.41 -27.38 -19.48
CA VAL A 639 -1.02 -26.99 -18.13
C VAL A 639 -1.53 -25.58 -17.87
N SER A 640 -2.25 -25.37 -16.77
CA SER A 640 -2.64 -24.01 -16.39
C SER A 640 -1.40 -23.14 -16.15
N PRO A 641 -1.34 -21.87 -16.65
CA PRO A 641 -0.21 -20.97 -16.37
C PRO A 641 -0.02 -20.66 -14.88
N SER A 642 -1.04 -20.91 -14.05
CA SER A 642 -0.88 -21.06 -12.61
C SER A 642 -1.88 -22.07 -12.05
N PHE A 643 -1.38 -23.00 -11.24
CA PHE A 643 -2.20 -23.99 -10.53
C PHE A 643 -1.64 -24.27 -9.13
N MET A 644 -2.54 -24.59 -8.20
CA MET A 644 -2.19 -24.94 -6.82
C MET A 644 -2.41 -26.44 -6.58
N ILE A 645 -1.54 -27.07 -5.78
CA ILE A 645 -1.61 -28.48 -5.36
C ILE A 645 -2.11 -28.56 -3.92
N GLY A 646 -3.14 -29.37 -3.66
CA GLY A 646 -3.67 -29.63 -2.32
C GLY A 646 -2.62 -30.25 -1.41
N SER A 647 -2.68 -29.97 -0.11
CA SER A 647 -1.65 -30.42 0.85
C SER A 647 -1.90 -31.86 1.33
N CYS A 648 -0.99 -32.37 2.18
CA CYS A 648 -1.10 -33.72 2.75
C CYS A 648 -2.40 -33.95 3.55
N VAL A 649 -3.17 -32.90 3.90
CA VAL A 649 -4.50 -33.11 4.49
C VAL A 649 -5.48 -33.79 3.52
N GLY A 650 -5.33 -33.58 2.21
CA GLY A 650 -6.19 -34.16 1.16
C GLY A 650 -5.91 -35.62 0.78
N GLU A 651 -4.84 -36.22 1.31
CA GLU A 651 -4.37 -37.53 0.87
C GLU A 651 -5.26 -38.70 1.32
N PHE A 652 -5.22 -39.77 0.52
CA PHE A 652 -5.94 -41.03 0.76
C PHE A 652 -5.24 -41.91 1.79
N GLN A 653 -6.03 -42.57 2.65
CA GLN A 653 -5.56 -43.67 3.49
C GLN A 653 -5.37 -44.92 2.63
N VAL A 654 -4.12 -45.39 2.52
CA VAL A 654 -3.77 -46.57 1.72
C VAL A 654 -4.41 -47.84 2.30
N GLY A 655 -5.45 -48.33 1.62
CA GLY A 655 -6.18 -49.55 1.98
C GLY A 655 -7.39 -49.34 2.90
N GLY A 656 -7.70 -48.10 3.28
CA GLY A 656 -8.90 -47.77 4.06
C GLY A 656 -10.18 -47.86 3.23
N GLY A 657 -11.33 -47.99 3.91
CA GLY A 657 -12.66 -47.78 3.32
C GLY A 657 -13.01 -48.67 2.11
N ASN A 658 -12.53 -49.92 2.11
CA ASN A 658 -12.67 -50.90 1.02
C ASN A 658 -11.98 -50.52 -0.32
N LEU A 659 -11.24 -49.41 -0.40
CA LEU A 659 -10.64 -48.97 -1.66
C LEU A 659 -9.29 -49.63 -1.92
N LYS A 660 -9.14 -50.16 -3.14
CA LYS A 660 -7.83 -50.48 -3.72
C LYS A 660 -7.73 -49.80 -5.07
N LEU A 661 -6.79 -48.87 -5.21
CA LEU A 661 -6.53 -48.19 -6.47
C LEU A 661 -5.76 -49.13 -7.41
N ASP A 662 -6.49 -49.84 -8.28
CA ASP A 662 -5.97 -50.92 -9.12
C ASP A 662 -5.63 -50.49 -10.56
N GLY A 663 -6.11 -49.31 -10.99
CA GLY A 663 -5.93 -48.77 -12.34
C GLY A 663 -7.12 -48.96 -13.27
N SER A 664 -8.24 -49.50 -12.78
CA SER A 664 -9.51 -49.56 -13.51
C SER A 664 -10.18 -48.18 -13.64
N ASP A 665 -11.10 -48.05 -14.58
CA ASP A 665 -11.94 -46.85 -14.76
C ASP A 665 -12.70 -46.48 -13.47
N ASN A 666 -13.10 -47.47 -12.66
CA ASN A 666 -13.67 -47.26 -11.33
C ASN A 666 -12.66 -46.58 -10.37
N SER A 667 -11.37 -46.94 -10.41
CA SER A 667 -10.35 -46.25 -9.62
C SER A 667 -10.12 -44.81 -10.08
N VAL A 668 -10.15 -44.55 -11.40
CA VAL A 668 -10.09 -43.18 -11.96
C VAL A 668 -11.32 -42.38 -11.53
N ARG A 669 -12.51 -42.99 -11.61
CA ARG A 669 -13.80 -42.41 -11.18
C ARG A 669 -13.75 -41.95 -9.73
N VAL A 670 -13.31 -42.81 -8.80
CA VAL A 670 -13.18 -42.45 -7.37
C VAL A 670 -12.18 -41.32 -7.13
N ALA A 671 -11.04 -41.32 -7.82
CA ALA A 671 -10.05 -40.25 -7.69
C ALA A 671 -10.58 -38.89 -8.21
N ARG A 672 -11.33 -38.94 -9.31
CA ARG A 672 -11.96 -37.78 -9.97
C ARG A 672 -13.08 -37.17 -9.12
N GLU A 673 -14.02 -38.00 -8.66
CA GLU A 673 -15.13 -37.58 -7.79
C GLU A 673 -14.62 -37.10 -6.44
N HIS A 674 -13.56 -37.70 -5.90
CA HIS A 674 -12.89 -37.14 -4.73
C HIS A 674 -12.36 -35.74 -4.97
N CYS A 675 -11.56 -35.51 -6.01
CA CYS A 675 -11.00 -34.17 -6.22
C CYS A 675 -12.07 -33.12 -6.56
N ALA A 676 -13.19 -33.48 -7.20
CA ALA A 676 -14.28 -32.56 -7.48
C ALA A 676 -15.14 -32.19 -6.25
N HIS A 677 -15.20 -33.06 -5.25
CA HIS A 677 -15.83 -32.80 -3.95
C HIS A 677 -14.85 -32.27 -2.89
N TYR A 678 -13.55 -32.28 -3.17
CA TYR A 678 -12.51 -31.98 -2.19
C TYR A 678 -12.54 -30.50 -1.79
N VAL A 679 -12.41 -30.22 -0.49
CA VAL A 679 -12.31 -28.85 0.02
C VAL A 679 -11.11 -28.75 0.96
N GLU A 680 -10.31 -27.70 0.79
CA GLU A 680 -9.20 -27.34 1.69
C GLU A 680 -9.32 -25.87 2.11
N THR A 681 -9.00 -25.55 3.36
CA THR A 681 -9.06 -24.19 3.92
C THR A 681 -7.67 -23.69 4.30
N TYR A 682 -7.51 -22.37 4.38
CA TYR A 682 -6.34 -21.74 4.99
C TYR A 682 -6.73 -20.50 5.81
N LYS A 683 -5.78 -19.99 6.60
CA LYS A 683 -5.89 -18.68 7.27
C LYS A 683 -5.09 -17.65 6.49
N ASP A 684 -5.75 -16.59 6.02
CA ASP A 684 -5.06 -15.47 5.37
C ASP A 684 -4.13 -14.78 6.38
N PRO A 685 -2.80 -14.77 6.17
CA PRO A 685 -1.86 -14.17 7.13
C PRO A 685 -1.98 -12.65 7.26
N LYS A 686 -2.73 -11.97 6.37
CA LYS A 686 -2.97 -10.52 6.42
C LYS A 686 -4.28 -10.14 7.13
N THR A 687 -5.27 -11.04 7.18
CA THR A 687 -6.61 -10.72 7.74
C THR A 687 -7.17 -11.72 8.76
N ASP A 688 -6.47 -12.84 9.02
CA ASP A 688 -6.90 -13.98 9.86
C ASP A 688 -8.25 -14.62 9.46
N ARG A 689 -8.74 -14.28 8.26
CA ARG A 689 -9.96 -14.87 7.70
C ARG A 689 -9.69 -16.30 7.25
N THR A 690 -10.66 -17.17 7.52
CA THR A 690 -10.69 -18.50 6.92
C THR A 690 -11.05 -18.33 5.44
N VAL A 691 -10.16 -18.76 4.55
CA VAL A 691 -10.42 -18.89 3.11
C VAL A 691 -10.72 -20.35 2.82
N THR A 692 -11.72 -20.60 1.98
CA THR A 692 -12.15 -21.96 1.58
C THR A 692 -11.88 -22.12 0.09
N LEU A 693 -11.25 -23.24 -0.28
CA LEU A 693 -10.91 -23.60 -1.65
C LEU A 693 -11.66 -24.88 -2.00
N ASP A 694 -12.62 -24.78 -2.91
CA ASP A 694 -13.58 -25.80 -3.32
C ASP A 694 -13.53 -26.11 -4.83
N ASP A 695 -12.69 -25.40 -5.60
CA ASP A 695 -12.55 -25.55 -7.05
C ASP A 695 -11.45 -26.53 -7.48
N TRP A 696 -11.38 -27.67 -6.79
CA TRP A 696 -10.38 -28.72 -7.01
C TRP A 696 -10.77 -29.69 -8.13
N ARG A 697 -9.76 -30.30 -8.75
CA ARG A 697 -9.88 -31.24 -9.88
C ARG A 697 -8.70 -32.22 -9.93
N LEU A 698 -8.82 -33.27 -10.74
CA LEU A 698 -7.64 -34.08 -11.09
C LEU A 698 -6.69 -33.29 -12.02
N PRO A 699 -5.37 -33.45 -11.87
CA PRO A 699 -4.40 -32.84 -12.78
C PRO A 699 -4.45 -33.47 -14.18
N THR A 700 -3.95 -32.73 -15.17
CA THR A 700 -3.57 -33.30 -16.47
C THR A 700 -2.30 -34.16 -16.32
N GLU A 701 -1.95 -34.93 -17.35
CA GLU A 701 -0.70 -35.69 -17.34
C GLU A 701 0.53 -34.75 -17.34
N ALA A 702 0.45 -33.63 -18.06
CA ALA A 702 1.49 -32.61 -18.09
C ALA A 702 1.64 -31.88 -16.74
N GLU A 703 0.54 -31.60 -16.03
CA GLU A 703 0.60 -31.04 -14.67
C GLU A 703 1.32 -31.98 -13.69
N LEU A 704 1.02 -33.29 -13.70
CA LEU A 704 1.76 -34.28 -12.89
C LEU A 704 3.26 -34.30 -13.19
N LYS A 705 3.65 -34.27 -14.48
CA LYS A 705 5.07 -34.24 -14.87
C LYS A 705 5.80 -33.03 -14.30
N ILE A 706 5.17 -31.86 -14.31
CA ILE A 706 5.74 -30.61 -13.80
C ILE A 706 5.86 -30.64 -12.27
N ILE A 707 4.86 -31.18 -11.57
CA ILE A 707 4.96 -31.38 -10.12
C ILE A 707 6.13 -32.33 -9.80
N PHE A 708 6.24 -33.46 -10.52
CA PHE A 708 7.33 -34.43 -10.34
C PHE A 708 8.70 -33.85 -10.71
N LYS A 709 8.78 -32.94 -11.70
CA LYS A 709 9.99 -32.17 -12.05
C LYS A 709 10.48 -31.37 -10.84
N PHE A 710 9.61 -30.52 -10.27
CA PHE A 710 10.02 -29.55 -9.24
C PHE A 710 10.20 -30.12 -7.83
N GLN A 711 9.47 -31.16 -7.42
CA GLN A 711 9.62 -31.75 -6.07
C GLN A 711 10.94 -32.51 -5.83
N GLY A 712 11.91 -32.41 -6.74
CA GLY A 712 13.21 -33.08 -6.61
C GLY A 712 13.07 -34.60 -6.69
N SER A 713 13.76 -35.31 -5.79
CA SER A 713 13.62 -36.75 -5.53
C SER A 713 14.10 -37.05 -4.11
N LYS A 714 13.96 -38.30 -3.64
CA LYS A 714 14.46 -38.74 -2.33
C LYS A 714 15.93 -38.33 -2.04
N ASP A 715 16.79 -38.41 -3.05
CA ASP A 715 18.23 -38.13 -2.93
C ASP A 715 18.63 -36.75 -3.51
N GLN A 716 17.65 -35.95 -3.96
CA GLN A 716 17.82 -34.59 -4.46
C GLN A 716 16.73 -33.68 -3.88
N ASP A 717 17.03 -33.06 -2.75
CA ASP A 717 16.10 -32.16 -2.06
C ASP A 717 15.81 -30.87 -2.87
N ALA A 718 14.54 -30.47 -2.94
CA ALA A 718 14.10 -29.23 -3.59
C ALA A 718 13.79 -28.14 -2.56
N ASP A 719 14.13 -26.89 -2.87
CA ASP A 719 13.93 -25.75 -1.95
C ASP A 719 12.47 -25.28 -1.87
N ALA A 720 11.76 -25.25 -3.01
CA ALA A 720 10.47 -24.56 -3.16
C ALA A 720 9.23 -25.40 -2.83
N ILE A 721 9.32 -26.72 -3.04
CA ILE A 721 8.24 -27.69 -2.91
C ILE A 721 8.81 -28.99 -2.31
N ASP A 722 8.01 -29.65 -1.47
CA ASP A 722 8.45 -30.83 -0.71
C ASP A 722 8.24 -32.15 -1.46
N TYR A 723 9.09 -33.15 -1.19
CA TYR A 723 9.07 -34.46 -1.86
C TYR A 723 7.96 -35.38 -1.29
N ARG A 724 6.70 -34.96 -1.44
CA ARG A 724 5.53 -35.70 -0.93
C ARG A 724 4.90 -36.66 -1.94
N LEU A 725 4.90 -36.36 -3.24
CA LEU A 725 4.25 -37.21 -4.25
C LEU A 725 5.19 -38.36 -4.66
N ASN A 726 5.40 -39.27 -3.72
CA ASN A 726 6.45 -40.30 -3.74
C ASN A 726 5.93 -41.72 -4.05
N GLY A 727 4.62 -41.87 -4.29
CA GLY A 727 3.99 -43.11 -4.74
C GLY A 727 4.35 -43.49 -6.18
N GLN A 728 4.37 -44.78 -6.47
CA GLN A 728 4.74 -45.35 -7.78
C GLN A 728 3.86 -44.89 -8.95
N TYR A 729 2.59 -44.57 -8.67
CA TYR A 729 1.65 -44.05 -9.65
C TYR A 729 0.76 -42.96 -9.03
N TYR A 730 0.23 -42.07 -9.87
CA TYR A 730 -0.81 -41.11 -9.50
C TYR A 730 -1.88 -41.04 -10.59
N TYR A 731 -3.12 -40.67 -10.24
CA TYR A 731 -4.16 -40.42 -11.25
C TYR A 731 -4.05 -39.02 -11.83
N SER A 732 -4.05 -38.96 -13.16
CA SER A 732 -4.43 -37.80 -13.96
C SER A 732 -5.88 -37.97 -14.43
N ALA A 733 -6.45 -36.91 -15.03
CA ALA A 733 -7.73 -37.00 -15.74
C ALA A 733 -7.77 -38.13 -16.78
N SER A 734 -6.67 -38.33 -17.52
CA SER A 734 -6.53 -39.35 -18.57
C SER A 734 -6.19 -40.75 -18.03
N GLY A 735 -6.20 -40.95 -16.70
CA GLY A 735 -5.93 -42.24 -16.06
C GLY A 735 -4.62 -42.28 -15.26
N ARG A 736 -4.16 -43.50 -14.95
CA ARG A 736 -3.03 -43.73 -14.03
C ARG A 736 -1.67 -43.47 -14.70
N PHE A 737 -1.02 -42.39 -14.29
CA PHE A 737 0.33 -42.00 -14.70
C PHE A 737 1.40 -42.64 -13.79
N TYR A 738 2.59 -42.91 -14.34
CA TYR A 738 3.72 -43.53 -13.63
C TYR A 738 4.71 -42.48 -13.11
N ASN A 739 5.18 -42.65 -11.87
CA ASN A 739 6.18 -41.78 -11.25
C ASN A 739 7.55 -42.48 -11.27
N GLU A 740 8.45 -42.01 -12.13
CA GLU A 740 9.82 -42.55 -12.24
C GLU A 740 10.66 -42.35 -10.97
N LYS A 741 10.31 -41.36 -10.14
CA LYS A 741 11.10 -40.94 -8.96
C LYS A 741 10.68 -41.62 -7.66
N TYR A 742 9.71 -42.54 -7.72
CA TYR A 742 8.98 -43.08 -6.58
C TYR A 742 9.85 -43.75 -5.50
N THR A 743 9.34 -43.74 -4.27
CA THR A 743 9.89 -44.50 -3.13
C THR A 743 8.87 -45.41 -2.46
N VAL A 744 7.56 -45.19 -2.67
CA VAL A 744 6.48 -46.00 -2.09
C VAL A 744 5.75 -46.76 -3.19
N SER A 745 5.59 -48.08 -3.03
CA SER A 745 4.84 -48.91 -3.98
C SER A 745 3.34 -48.75 -3.77
N GLY A 746 2.61 -48.29 -4.79
CA GLY A 746 1.17 -48.01 -4.69
C GLY A 746 0.70 -47.00 -5.75
N THR A 747 -0.59 -46.64 -5.69
CA THR A 747 -1.14 -45.52 -6.47
C THR A 747 -1.72 -44.50 -5.52
N GLY A 748 -1.37 -43.23 -5.68
CA GLY A 748 -1.94 -42.10 -4.94
C GLY A 748 -2.95 -41.29 -5.75
N VAL A 749 -3.57 -40.32 -5.08
CA VAL A 749 -4.39 -39.26 -5.69
C VAL A 749 -3.81 -37.92 -5.24
N ALA A 750 -3.76 -36.97 -6.16
CA ALA A 750 -3.38 -35.59 -5.89
C ALA A 750 -4.38 -34.68 -6.59
N CYS A 751 -4.92 -33.70 -5.88
CA CYS A 751 -5.86 -32.73 -6.42
C CYS A 751 -5.13 -31.41 -6.71
N VAL A 752 -5.49 -30.77 -7.82
CA VAL A 752 -5.01 -29.43 -8.20
C VAL A 752 -6.18 -28.51 -8.47
N ARG A 753 -5.95 -27.20 -8.47
CA ARG A 753 -6.95 -26.16 -8.79
C ARG A 753 -6.32 -25.05 -9.62
N ASP A 754 -7.11 -24.37 -10.45
CA ASP A 754 -6.61 -23.26 -11.28
C ASP A 754 -6.47 -21.99 -10.43
N ALA A 755 -5.23 -21.52 -10.23
CA ALA A 755 -4.94 -20.25 -9.56
C ALA A 755 -4.82 -19.07 -10.55
N TYR A 756 -4.82 -19.34 -11.86
CA TYR A 756 -4.67 -18.32 -12.90
C TYR A 756 -5.82 -17.30 -12.90
N GLY A 757 -5.48 -16.01 -12.81
CA GLY A 757 -6.43 -14.90 -12.82
C GLY A 757 -7.06 -14.58 -11.45
N LYS A 758 -6.83 -15.40 -10.42
CA LYS A 758 -7.18 -15.09 -9.03
C LYS A 758 -5.99 -14.39 -8.36
N LYS A 759 -6.24 -13.27 -7.68
CA LYS A 759 -5.30 -12.73 -6.68
C LYS A 759 -5.71 -13.30 -5.33
N GLU A 760 -4.89 -14.21 -4.81
CA GLU A 760 -5.01 -14.83 -3.49
C GLU A 760 -3.93 -14.28 -2.53
#